data_AF-A0AA97MML0-F1
#
_entry.id   AF-A0AA97MML0-F1
#
_cell.length_a   1.000
_cell.length_b   1.000
_cell.length_c   1.000
_cell.angle_alpha   90.00
_cell.angle_beta   90.00
_cell.angle_gamma   90.00
#
_symmetry.space_group_name_H-M   'P 1'
#
loop_
_entity.id
_entity.type
_entity.pdbx_description
1 polymer ?
#
loop_
_entity_poly.entity_id
_entity_poly.type
_entity_poly.pdbx_seq_one_letter_code
_entity_poly.pdbx_strand_id
1 'polypeptide(L)'
;DVQVLPSFQHYEPQAVAVIGPDSTQLALTTAAILGLFLVPEISYEASLEMLSLKRLYPSFLRTIPSDKQQVKAIFLLLQHFGWTWVVLLGSDNTYGRAGLDTLHKLLTASNVCVAYQGIIPANSDASNPELHNLVQILTDVRVNVTVIFSNTRSARPFFEVVVQRNITGMVWVASEDWLLAQTIWQVPGIQTIGSVIGMAVEKPESTMLERFEAWKMTGKGTVAECAGSVEAGGESAGSAWLDCTQSCTGCHSLATAPDMYDAQASFNVYSAVYAVAHGLHDLLGCASGACSKGTVYPWQLLQKIRQVNFTLYKSRISFDANGDIRKGYDIIMWKWSGPSWASDVIGTFRVNPDRLSIDPGKVLWHTKDGQVPASVCSEACQPGERRLQQSRHRCCFSCVACPSGTFLNRSGEALTGSEVCEVLVSSADPYGCQACGLDEWAPAGSEVCFNRTVEFLSWSEPLSWALLALAMLLILLMVALAVLFALNASTPVVKSAGGKMCFLMLGSLACTCSSLFCYFGEPSRAACLLRLPLFAISFTVFLSCVATRSFQILCIFKLNARCPVLYEAWLRRQGPVVFVAASTAVQAALCLLAEAASPSVPRWDYSVRAERVVLECAPSAAADAAIAYTVLLSAGCFALSYAGTDLPAAYNEAKSLTVSLLLHLGCSAAVLCSQGALRGRAEAAARVLGTLGTLGALLGGYFVPRAFVILLRPHRNTAEHFQMAIQAYTRRRAA
;
A
#
# COMPACT_ATOMS: atom_id res chain seq x y z
N ASP A 1 2.84 -37.79 37.11
CA ASP A 1 3.45 -38.99 37.68
C ASP A 1 2.76 -40.25 37.19
N VAL A 2 3.53 -41.25 36.74
CA VAL A 2 3.03 -42.58 36.34
C VAL A 2 3.14 -43.48 37.58
N GLN A 3 2.03 -43.98 38.11
CA GLN A 3 2.04 -44.91 39.25
C GLN A 3 2.35 -46.33 38.78
N VAL A 4 3.33 -46.98 39.42
CA VAL A 4 3.67 -48.39 39.15
C VAL A 4 2.63 -49.28 39.85
N LEU A 5 1.89 -50.08 39.09
CA LEU A 5 0.94 -51.03 39.68
C LEU A 5 1.70 -52.06 40.54
N PRO A 6 1.15 -52.45 41.71
CA PRO A 6 1.80 -53.39 42.63
C PRO A 6 2.27 -54.71 41.97
N SER A 7 1.52 -55.19 40.96
CA SER A 7 1.84 -56.41 40.21
C SER A 7 3.14 -56.33 39.39
N PHE A 8 3.57 -55.12 38.99
CA PHE A 8 4.75 -54.93 38.13
C PHE A 8 5.98 -54.44 38.90
N GLN A 9 5.88 -54.21 40.21
CA GLN A 9 7.02 -53.78 41.03
C GLN A 9 8.10 -54.87 41.15
N HIS A 10 7.71 -56.14 41.02
CA HIS A 10 8.59 -57.32 41.13
C HIS A 10 8.69 -58.10 39.81
N TYR A 11 8.44 -57.45 38.66
CA TYR A 11 8.57 -58.09 37.36
C TYR A 11 10.04 -58.28 36.98
N GLU A 12 10.47 -59.53 36.75
CA GLU A 12 11.85 -59.92 36.46
C GLU A 12 11.98 -60.48 35.03
N PRO A 13 12.09 -59.61 34.01
CA PRO A 13 12.30 -60.05 32.63
C PRO A 13 13.75 -60.50 32.41
N GLN A 14 13.95 -61.35 31.38
CA GLN A 14 15.31 -61.68 30.90
C GLN A 14 16.08 -60.46 30.39
N ALA A 15 15.39 -59.47 29.83
CA ALA A 15 15.96 -58.21 29.37
C ALA A 15 15.42 -57.03 30.19
N VAL A 16 16.31 -56.27 30.82
CA VAL A 16 15.97 -55.12 31.68
C VAL A 16 15.91 -53.78 30.94
N ALA A 17 16.39 -53.73 29.71
CA ALA A 17 16.33 -52.58 28.81
C ALA A 17 16.39 -53.05 27.35
N VAL A 18 15.81 -52.27 26.43
CA VAL A 18 15.80 -52.54 24.98
C VAL A 18 16.35 -51.31 24.24
N ILE A 19 17.20 -51.54 23.24
CA ILE A 19 17.74 -50.49 22.37
C ILE A 19 17.20 -50.72 20.96
N GLY A 20 16.69 -49.65 20.34
CA GLY A 20 15.94 -49.72 19.08
C GLY A 20 14.42 -49.78 19.31
N PRO A 21 13.63 -49.96 18.24
CA PRO A 21 14.06 -50.15 16.85
C PRO A 21 14.51 -48.82 16.19
N ASP A 22 14.98 -48.90 14.94
CA ASP A 22 15.26 -47.76 14.07
C ASP A 22 13.97 -47.12 13.52
N SER A 23 12.96 -47.93 13.21
CA SER A 23 11.71 -47.47 12.62
C SER A 23 10.76 -46.84 13.65
N THR A 24 10.35 -45.60 13.39
CA THR A 24 9.28 -44.91 14.13
C THR A 24 7.99 -45.75 14.24
N GLN A 25 7.58 -46.45 13.17
CA GLN A 25 6.34 -47.23 13.18
C GLN A 25 6.45 -48.46 14.10
N LEU A 26 7.61 -49.12 14.08
CA LEU A 26 7.87 -50.25 14.98
C LEU A 26 7.99 -49.76 16.43
N ALA A 27 8.68 -48.64 16.65
CA ALA A 27 8.86 -48.02 17.96
C ALA A 27 7.53 -47.69 18.65
N LEU A 28 6.52 -47.22 17.90
CA LEU A 28 5.17 -47.00 18.44
C LEU A 28 4.57 -48.29 19.03
N THR A 29 4.79 -49.42 18.35
CA THR A 29 4.24 -50.71 18.76
C THR A 29 5.01 -51.28 19.95
N THR A 30 6.34 -51.28 19.87
CA THR A 30 7.21 -51.78 20.95
C THR A 30 7.09 -50.93 22.21
N ALA A 31 7.04 -49.61 22.09
CA ALA A 31 6.94 -48.70 23.23
C ALA A 31 5.61 -48.83 23.97
N ALA A 32 4.52 -49.10 23.25
CA ALA A 32 3.23 -49.37 23.87
C ALA A 32 3.26 -50.66 24.71
N ILE A 33 3.89 -51.72 24.19
CA ILE A 33 3.98 -53.02 24.87
C ILE A 33 4.94 -52.96 26.06
N LEU A 34 6.17 -52.46 25.84
CA LEU A 34 7.20 -52.34 26.88
C LEU A 34 6.81 -51.34 27.97
N GLY A 35 6.01 -50.33 27.60
CA GLY A 35 5.42 -49.35 28.53
C GLY A 35 4.58 -49.97 29.64
N LEU A 36 3.88 -51.08 29.38
CA LEU A 36 3.07 -51.78 30.39
C LEU A 36 3.92 -52.34 31.54
N PHE A 37 5.13 -52.79 31.21
CA PHE A 37 6.08 -53.39 32.15
C PHE A 37 7.14 -52.40 32.63
N LEU A 38 7.05 -51.14 32.19
CA LEU A 38 8.04 -50.08 32.42
C LEU A 38 9.47 -50.50 32.03
N VAL A 39 9.61 -51.36 31.02
CA VAL A 39 10.90 -51.73 30.46
C VAL A 39 11.41 -50.54 29.63
N PRO A 40 12.56 -49.93 29.98
CA PRO A 40 13.09 -48.80 29.23
C PRO A 40 13.43 -49.24 27.79
N GLU A 41 12.83 -48.55 26.83
CA GLU A 41 13.14 -48.66 25.40
C GLU A 41 13.82 -47.37 24.97
N ILE A 42 15.04 -47.46 24.43
CA ILE A 42 15.78 -46.31 23.91
C ILE A 42 15.97 -46.47 22.41
N SER A 43 15.16 -45.76 21.62
CA SER A 43 15.32 -45.74 20.17
C SER A 43 16.40 -44.73 19.75
N TYR A 44 17.14 -45.06 18.69
CA TYR A 44 18.21 -44.24 18.15
C TYR A 44 17.81 -43.49 16.86
N GLU A 45 16.63 -43.77 16.30
CA GLU A 45 16.10 -43.15 15.06
C GLU A 45 14.60 -42.82 15.10
N ALA A 46 13.82 -43.27 16.10
CA ALA A 46 12.41 -42.91 16.19
C ALA A 46 12.19 -41.47 16.70
N SER A 47 11.97 -40.54 15.77
CA SER A 47 11.90 -39.09 16.00
C SER A 47 10.48 -38.53 16.14
N LEU A 48 9.42 -39.33 15.94
CA LEU A 48 8.02 -38.89 16.08
C LEU A 48 7.68 -38.25 17.45
N GLU A 49 7.03 -37.07 17.44
CA GLU A 49 6.68 -36.32 18.67
C GLU A 49 5.73 -37.08 19.60
N MET A 50 4.86 -37.94 19.07
CA MET A 50 3.90 -38.70 19.88
C MET A 50 4.56 -39.60 20.93
N LEU A 51 5.79 -40.09 20.67
CA LEU A 51 6.57 -40.93 21.58
C LEU A 51 7.04 -40.18 22.84
N SER A 52 7.01 -38.85 22.83
CA SER A 52 7.27 -38.00 24.00
C SER A 52 6.12 -38.02 25.02
N LEU A 53 4.92 -38.46 24.64
CA LEU A 53 3.74 -38.49 25.51
C LEU A 53 3.84 -39.62 26.55
N LYS A 54 4.40 -39.33 27.73
CA LYS A 54 4.61 -40.32 28.81
C LYS A 54 3.36 -40.93 29.42
N ARG A 55 2.19 -40.37 29.12
CA ARG A 55 0.92 -41.02 29.45
C ARG A 55 0.68 -42.28 28.61
N LEU A 56 1.15 -42.30 27.36
CA LEU A 56 1.00 -43.42 26.42
C LEU A 56 2.27 -44.27 26.37
N TYR A 57 3.44 -43.63 26.38
CA TYR A 57 4.75 -44.29 26.24
C TYR A 57 5.63 -43.98 27.46
N PRO A 58 5.28 -44.50 28.65
CA PRO A 58 5.94 -44.13 29.89
C PRO A 58 7.42 -44.55 29.93
N SER A 59 7.82 -45.65 29.31
CA SER A 59 9.21 -46.14 29.37
C SER A 59 10.05 -45.85 28.14
N PHE A 60 9.52 -45.12 27.16
CA PHE A 60 10.25 -44.76 25.95
C PHE A 60 11.23 -43.61 26.21
N LEU A 61 12.44 -43.68 25.63
CA LEU A 61 13.42 -42.61 25.52
C LEU A 61 14.04 -42.65 24.13
N ARG A 62 14.79 -41.61 23.76
CA ARG A 62 15.52 -41.62 22.49
C ARG A 62 16.81 -40.81 22.49
N THR A 63 17.79 -41.27 21.71
CA THR A 63 19.07 -40.59 21.51
C THR A 63 19.16 -39.79 20.21
N ILE A 64 18.07 -39.75 19.44
CA ILE A 64 17.85 -38.79 18.35
C ILE A 64 16.96 -37.64 18.83
N PRO A 65 17.16 -36.39 18.35
CA PRO A 65 16.23 -35.31 18.65
C PRO A 65 14.81 -35.58 18.08
N SER A 66 13.83 -34.86 18.62
CA SER A 66 12.42 -34.98 18.23
C SER A 66 12.08 -34.26 16.93
N ASP A 67 11.09 -34.75 16.19
CA ASP A 67 10.50 -34.06 15.03
C ASP A 67 9.98 -32.67 15.39
N LYS A 68 9.54 -32.48 16.63
CA LYS A 68 9.16 -31.17 17.15
C LYS A 68 10.30 -30.15 17.05
N GLN A 69 11.52 -30.56 17.42
CA GLN A 69 12.71 -29.73 17.32
C GLN A 69 13.12 -29.53 15.87
N GLN A 70 12.97 -30.56 15.03
CA GLN A 70 13.29 -30.47 13.61
C GLN A 70 12.36 -29.51 12.86
N VAL A 71 11.04 -29.60 13.10
CA VAL A 71 10.03 -28.70 12.53
C VAL A 71 10.33 -27.25 12.92
N LYS A 72 10.74 -27.00 14.17
CA LYS A 72 11.18 -25.66 14.61
C LYS A 72 12.46 -25.21 13.90
N ALA A 73 13.43 -26.10 13.73
CA ALA A 73 14.66 -25.78 13.00
C ALA A 73 14.39 -25.42 11.54
N ILE A 74 13.55 -26.20 10.85
CA ILE A 74 13.10 -25.91 9.48
C ILE A 74 12.36 -24.57 9.44
N PHE A 75 11.43 -24.33 10.36
CA PHE A 75 10.70 -23.07 10.43
C PHE A 75 11.63 -21.85 10.56
N LEU A 76 12.57 -21.89 11.51
CA LEU A 76 13.54 -20.81 11.69
C LEU A 76 14.47 -20.66 10.48
N LEU A 77 14.78 -21.75 9.78
CA LEU A 77 15.59 -21.72 8.56
C LEU A 77 14.85 -20.99 7.42
N LEU A 78 13.57 -21.30 7.23
CA LEU A 78 12.72 -20.61 6.25
C LEU A 78 12.61 -19.11 6.58
N GLN A 79 12.44 -18.76 7.86
CA GLN A 79 12.40 -17.37 8.30
C GLN A 79 13.74 -16.63 8.08
N HIS A 80 14.86 -17.28 8.37
CA HIS A 80 16.20 -16.69 8.22
C HIS A 80 16.48 -16.24 6.79
N PHE A 81 16.03 -17.01 5.79
CA PHE A 81 16.19 -16.69 4.37
C PHE A 81 15.02 -15.91 3.76
N GLY A 82 14.01 -15.53 4.56
CA GLY A 82 12.86 -14.75 4.09
C GLY A 82 11.94 -15.50 3.12
N TRP A 83 11.95 -16.84 3.14
CA TRP A 83 11.12 -17.66 2.25
C TRP A 83 9.69 -17.74 2.78
N THR A 84 8.74 -17.21 2.02
CA THR A 84 7.32 -17.10 2.41
C THR A 84 6.38 -17.87 1.49
N TRP A 85 6.88 -18.46 0.40
CA TRP A 85 6.13 -19.31 -0.52
C TRP A 85 6.86 -20.63 -0.70
N VAL A 86 6.33 -21.71 -0.12
CA VAL A 86 7.00 -23.02 -0.08
C VAL A 86 6.07 -24.16 -0.44
N VAL A 87 6.62 -25.26 -0.95
CA VAL A 87 5.91 -26.54 -1.06
C VAL A 87 6.38 -27.48 0.04
N LEU A 88 5.45 -28.24 0.60
CA LEU A 88 5.75 -29.27 1.59
C LEU A 88 5.41 -30.66 1.02
N LEU A 89 6.38 -31.57 1.04
CA LEU A 89 6.20 -32.98 0.69
C LEU A 89 6.56 -33.86 1.87
N GLY A 90 5.80 -34.93 2.12
CA GLY A 90 6.14 -35.91 3.15
C GLY A 90 5.92 -37.34 2.69
N SER A 91 6.67 -38.30 3.23
CA SER A 91 6.47 -39.72 2.91
C SER A 91 5.14 -40.26 3.43
N ASP A 92 4.55 -41.22 2.72
CA ASP A 92 3.34 -41.93 3.14
C ASP A 92 3.61 -42.93 4.28
N ASN A 93 3.95 -42.40 5.45
CA ASN A 93 4.08 -43.13 6.71
C ASN A 93 3.81 -42.17 7.89
N THR A 94 3.84 -42.71 9.11
CA THR A 94 3.53 -41.93 10.32
C THR A 94 4.51 -40.78 10.56
N TYR A 95 5.80 -40.98 10.31
CA TYR A 95 6.84 -39.95 10.42
C TYR A 95 6.61 -38.80 9.44
N GLY A 96 6.53 -39.11 8.14
CA GLY A 96 6.35 -38.12 7.08
C GLY A 96 5.06 -37.33 7.21
N ARG A 97 3.93 -38.00 7.46
CA ARG A 97 2.62 -37.35 7.60
C ARG A 97 2.53 -36.46 8.84
N ALA A 98 3.04 -36.92 9.99
CA ALA A 98 2.96 -36.15 11.24
C ALA A 98 3.90 -34.94 11.23
N GLY A 99 5.13 -35.10 10.73
CA GLY A 99 6.07 -33.98 10.56
C GLY A 99 5.53 -32.92 9.61
N LEU A 100 4.95 -33.36 8.49
CA LEU A 100 4.32 -32.47 7.51
C LEU A 100 3.14 -31.68 8.08
N ASP A 101 2.23 -32.33 8.81
CA ASP A 101 1.08 -31.68 9.45
C ASP A 101 1.52 -30.66 10.52
N THR A 102 2.50 -31.04 11.35
CA THR A 102 3.05 -30.16 12.39
C THR A 102 3.73 -28.93 11.81
N LEU A 103 4.53 -29.12 10.74
CA LEU A 103 5.16 -28.03 10.02
C LEU A 103 4.12 -27.14 9.33
N HIS A 104 3.11 -27.71 8.68
CA HIS A 104 2.04 -26.95 8.03
C HIS A 104 1.30 -26.05 9.02
N LYS A 105 0.94 -26.57 10.20
CA LYS A 105 0.30 -25.80 11.28
C LYS A 105 1.18 -24.66 11.77
N LEU A 106 2.48 -24.90 11.94
CA LEU A 106 3.43 -23.89 12.38
C LEU A 106 3.59 -22.77 11.33
N LEU A 107 3.69 -23.13 10.05
CA LEU A 107 3.83 -22.16 8.95
C LEU A 107 2.57 -21.32 8.75
N THR A 108 1.39 -21.94 8.75
CA THR A 108 0.11 -21.23 8.57
C THR A 108 -0.26 -20.29 9.71
N ALA A 109 0.26 -20.52 10.92
CA ALA A 109 0.16 -19.59 12.04
C ALA A 109 1.11 -18.37 11.91
N SER A 110 2.00 -18.37 10.90
CA SER A 110 3.02 -17.35 10.66
C SER A 110 2.79 -16.60 9.34
N ASN A 111 3.78 -15.84 8.88
CA ASN A 111 3.73 -15.13 7.60
C ASN A 111 4.18 -15.99 6.40
N VAL A 112 4.33 -17.30 6.56
CA VAL A 112 4.73 -18.23 5.49
C VAL A 112 3.52 -18.95 4.92
N CYS A 113 3.34 -18.90 3.61
CA CYS A 113 2.28 -19.59 2.88
C CYS A 113 2.78 -20.89 2.26
N VAL A 114 1.96 -21.94 2.43
CA VAL A 114 2.17 -23.24 1.80
C VAL A 114 1.40 -23.27 0.49
N ALA A 115 2.12 -23.37 -0.61
CA ALA A 115 1.58 -23.36 -1.96
C ALA A 115 0.91 -24.67 -2.32
N TYR A 116 1.54 -25.78 -1.92
CA TYR A 116 1.03 -27.12 -2.07
C TYR A 116 1.55 -28.00 -0.94
N GLN A 117 0.72 -28.95 -0.53
CA GLN A 117 1.07 -30.00 0.42
C GLN A 117 0.82 -31.35 -0.26
N GLY A 118 1.86 -32.16 -0.39
CA GLY A 118 1.82 -33.44 -1.10
C GLY A 118 2.35 -34.60 -0.27
N ILE A 119 1.95 -35.82 -0.64
CA ILE A 119 2.44 -37.05 -0.03
C ILE A 119 3.18 -37.88 -1.09
N ILE A 120 4.41 -38.28 -0.77
CA ILE A 120 5.22 -39.16 -1.59
C ILE A 120 4.77 -40.61 -1.33
N PRO A 121 4.28 -41.35 -2.33
CA PRO A 121 3.73 -42.69 -2.14
C PRO A 121 4.77 -43.68 -1.59
N ALA A 122 4.34 -44.50 -0.63
CA ALA A 122 5.16 -45.57 -0.09
C ALA A 122 5.32 -46.72 -1.12
N ASN A 123 6.46 -47.41 -1.07
CA ASN A 123 6.77 -48.57 -1.92
C ASN A 123 6.58 -48.30 -3.43
N SER A 124 6.87 -47.06 -3.86
CA SER A 124 6.82 -46.65 -5.26
C SER A 124 8.20 -46.76 -5.93
N ASP A 125 8.20 -46.82 -7.25
CA ASP A 125 9.39 -46.68 -8.08
C ASP A 125 9.26 -45.43 -8.98
N ALA A 126 10.33 -45.11 -9.71
CA ALA A 126 10.36 -43.94 -10.60
C ALA A 126 9.35 -43.99 -11.76
N SER A 127 8.68 -45.13 -12.01
CA SER A 127 7.64 -45.23 -13.04
C SER A 127 6.26 -44.81 -12.54
N ASN A 128 6.11 -44.58 -11.23
CA ASN A 128 4.82 -44.24 -10.64
C ASN A 128 4.30 -42.88 -11.15
N PRO A 129 3.10 -42.83 -11.76
CA PRO A 129 2.54 -41.60 -12.32
C PRO A 129 2.28 -40.52 -11.26
N GLU A 130 2.04 -40.90 -9.99
CA GLU A 130 1.83 -39.95 -8.89
C GLU A 130 3.10 -39.14 -8.59
N LEU A 131 4.28 -39.75 -8.67
CA LEU A 131 5.56 -39.04 -8.51
C LEU A 131 5.78 -38.03 -9.63
N HIS A 132 5.47 -38.40 -10.87
CA HIS A 132 5.52 -37.48 -12.00
C HIS A 132 4.54 -36.32 -11.84
N ASN A 133 3.34 -36.57 -11.35
CA ASN A 133 2.35 -35.54 -11.08
C ASN A 133 2.82 -34.57 -9.97
N LEU A 134 3.39 -35.09 -8.88
CA LEU A 134 3.99 -34.26 -7.83
C LEU A 134 5.06 -33.34 -8.40
N VAL A 135 5.97 -33.86 -9.21
CA VAL A 135 7.02 -33.05 -9.85
C VAL A 135 6.45 -32.01 -10.81
N GLN A 136 5.39 -32.35 -11.56
CA GLN A 136 4.69 -31.39 -12.43
C GLN A 136 4.07 -30.24 -11.63
N ILE A 137 3.46 -30.54 -10.48
CA ILE A 137 2.89 -29.52 -9.57
C ILE A 137 3.97 -28.55 -9.09
N LEU A 138 5.19 -29.02 -8.79
CA LEU A 138 6.29 -28.13 -8.37
C LEU A 138 6.59 -27.06 -9.43
N THR A 139 6.55 -27.44 -10.71
CA THR A 139 6.75 -26.50 -11.82
C THR A 139 5.56 -25.57 -12.03
N ASP A 140 4.33 -26.08 -11.94
CA ASP A 140 3.10 -25.32 -12.20
C ASP A 140 2.89 -24.21 -11.15
N VAL A 141 3.26 -24.49 -9.90
CA VAL A 141 3.12 -23.59 -8.75
C VAL A 141 4.22 -22.52 -8.68
N ARG A 142 5.26 -22.63 -9.53
CA ARG A 142 6.40 -21.69 -9.62
C ARG A 142 7.05 -21.42 -8.26
N VAL A 143 7.33 -22.49 -7.53
CA VAL A 143 8.01 -22.41 -6.23
C VAL A 143 9.50 -22.69 -6.40
N ASN A 144 10.34 -22.00 -5.63
CA ASN A 144 11.78 -22.26 -5.64
C ASN A 144 12.22 -23.13 -4.45
N VAL A 145 11.48 -23.13 -3.35
CA VAL A 145 11.83 -23.85 -2.11
C VAL A 145 10.83 -24.96 -1.82
N THR A 146 11.30 -26.20 -1.78
CA THR A 146 10.52 -27.40 -1.44
C THR A 146 11.09 -28.06 -0.20
N VAL A 147 10.27 -28.18 0.84
CA VAL A 147 10.60 -28.92 2.06
C VAL A 147 10.16 -30.37 1.90
N ILE A 148 11.06 -31.32 2.15
CA ILE A 148 10.80 -32.75 2.06
C ILE A 148 11.03 -33.39 3.42
N PHE A 149 9.93 -33.72 4.09
CA PHE A 149 9.90 -34.46 5.35
C PHE A 149 9.59 -35.94 5.07
N SER A 150 10.60 -36.66 4.58
CA SER A 150 10.44 -38.01 4.03
C SER A 150 11.46 -38.96 4.63
N ASN A 151 11.12 -40.24 4.66
CA ASN A 151 12.14 -41.25 4.82
C ASN A 151 12.96 -41.45 3.53
N THR A 152 14.13 -42.06 3.65
CA THR A 152 15.07 -42.34 2.55
C THR A 152 14.45 -43.22 1.47
N ARG A 153 13.66 -44.24 1.87
CA ARG A 153 13.02 -45.19 0.93
C ARG A 153 12.04 -44.52 -0.04
N SER A 154 11.23 -43.58 0.46
CA SER A 154 10.29 -42.82 -0.38
C SER A 154 10.97 -41.66 -1.11
N ALA A 155 12.00 -41.03 -0.52
CA ALA A 155 12.69 -39.90 -1.14
C ALA A 155 13.47 -40.30 -2.40
N ARG A 156 14.06 -41.50 -2.43
CA ARG A 156 14.87 -41.97 -3.56
C ARG A 156 14.13 -41.99 -4.91
N PRO A 157 13.01 -42.73 -5.08
CA PRO A 157 12.29 -42.76 -6.36
C PRO A 157 11.73 -41.38 -6.74
N PHE A 158 11.39 -40.54 -5.76
CA PHE A 158 11.00 -39.16 -6.02
C PHE A 158 12.14 -38.37 -6.68
N PHE A 159 13.36 -38.42 -6.14
CA PHE A 159 14.52 -37.72 -6.72
C PHE A 159 14.96 -38.30 -8.06
N GLU A 160 14.80 -39.61 -8.30
CA GLU A 160 14.98 -40.21 -9.62
C GLU A 160 14.05 -39.55 -10.65
N VAL A 161 12.77 -39.32 -10.30
CA VAL A 161 11.81 -38.62 -11.16
C VAL A 161 12.15 -37.14 -11.35
N VAL A 162 12.60 -36.45 -10.30
CA VAL A 162 13.07 -35.04 -10.37
C VAL A 162 14.18 -34.90 -11.42
N VAL A 163 15.16 -35.81 -11.40
CA VAL A 163 16.25 -35.81 -12.38
C VAL A 163 15.75 -36.18 -13.78
N GLN A 164 14.91 -37.22 -13.93
CA GLN A 164 14.34 -37.61 -15.23
C GLN A 164 13.54 -36.48 -15.90
N ARG A 165 12.90 -35.62 -15.09
CA ARG A 165 12.14 -34.45 -15.55
C ARG A 165 13.01 -33.20 -15.74
N ASN A 166 14.32 -33.29 -15.54
CA ASN A 166 15.28 -32.18 -15.66
C ASN A 166 14.89 -30.96 -14.81
N ILE A 167 14.38 -31.19 -13.60
CA ILE A 167 14.12 -30.10 -12.67
C ILE A 167 15.44 -29.62 -12.09
N THR A 168 15.70 -28.32 -12.21
CA THR A 168 16.97 -27.69 -11.80
C THR A 168 16.70 -26.37 -11.08
N GLY A 169 17.70 -25.86 -10.37
CA GLY A 169 17.64 -24.51 -9.76
C GLY A 169 16.73 -24.36 -8.54
N MET A 170 16.21 -25.47 -7.98
CA MET A 170 15.40 -25.44 -6.77
C MET A 170 16.26 -25.50 -5.51
N VAL A 171 15.66 -25.14 -4.38
CA VAL A 171 16.19 -25.38 -3.03
C VAL A 171 15.38 -26.48 -2.38
N TRP A 172 16.06 -27.53 -1.99
CA TRP A 172 15.49 -28.69 -1.31
C TRP A 172 15.86 -28.62 0.16
N VAL A 173 14.85 -28.46 1.03
CA VAL A 173 15.04 -28.47 2.47
C VAL A 173 14.80 -29.89 2.97
N ALA A 174 15.87 -30.55 3.42
CA ALA A 174 15.88 -31.95 3.80
C ALA A 174 15.60 -32.17 5.28
N SER A 175 14.85 -33.24 5.56
CA SER A 175 14.85 -33.87 6.87
C SER A 175 16.14 -34.67 7.09
N GLU A 176 16.38 -35.03 8.35
CA GLU A 176 17.55 -35.75 8.84
C GLU A 176 17.68 -37.13 8.24
N ASP A 177 16.55 -37.78 7.94
CA ASP A 177 16.54 -39.17 7.47
C ASP A 177 17.21 -39.35 6.11
N TRP A 178 17.10 -38.37 5.19
CA TRP A 178 17.58 -38.53 3.81
C TRP A 178 18.73 -37.61 3.41
N LEU A 179 19.00 -36.53 4.16
CA LEU A 179 20.00 -35.52 3.80
C LEU A 179 21.41 -36.09 3.57
N LEU A 180 21.82 -37.06 4.38
CA LEU A 180 23.17 -37.66 4.31
C LEU A 180 23.18 -39.09 3.74
N ALA A 181 22.02 -39.61 3.35
CA ALA A 181 21.87 -40.99 2.90
C ALA A 181 22.57 -41.22 1.55
N GLN A 182 23.49 -42.20 1.51
CA GLN A 182 24.22 -42.55 0.29
C GLN A 182 23.32 -42.89 -0.90
N THR A 183 22.21 -43.54 -0.63
CA THR A 183 21.24 -43.92 -1.66
C THR A 183 20.59 -42.75 -2.38
N ILE A 184 20.66 -41.52 -1.83
CA ILE A 184 20.09 -40.31 -2.43
C ILE A 184 21.15 -39.52 -3.19
N TRP A 185 22.28 -39.17 -2.56
CA TRP A 185 23.31 -38.38 -3.24
C TRP A 185 24.05 -39.18 -4.34
N GLN A 186 23.88 -40.50 -4.42
CA GLN A 186 24.36 -41.31 -5.56
C GLN A 186 23.35 -41.45 -6.71
N VAL A 187 22.14 -40.87 -6.61
CA VAL A 187 21.18 -40.88 -7.71
C VAL A 187 21.85 -40.22 -8.95
N PRO A 188 21.91 -40.91 -10.10
CA PRO A 188 22.58 -40.35 -11.28
C PRO A 188 21.96 -39.01 -11.70
N GLY A 189 22.78 -37.96 -11.78
CA GLY A 189 22.34 -36.61 -12.20
C GLY A 189 21.78 -35.73 -11.07
N ILE A 190 21.77 -36.21 -9.82
CA ILE A 190 21.23 -35.49 -8.66
C ILE A 190 21.91 -34.14 -8.40
N GLN A 191 23.17 -33.97 -8.81
CA GLN A 191 23.90 -32.70 -8.68
C GLN A 191 23.29 -31.55 -9.49
N THR A 192 22.37 -31.84 -10.42
CA THR A 192 21.73 -30.83 -11.28
C THR A 192 20.47 -30.21 -10.66
N ILE A 193 19.91 -30.81 -9.60
CA ILE A 193 18.58 -30.44 -9.06
C ILE A 193 18.56 -29.10 -8.34
N GLY A 194 19.71 -28.49 -8.10
CA GLY A 194 19.88 -27.23 -7.38
C GLY A 194 20.55 -27.40 -6.02
N SER A 195 20.13 -26.58 -5.05
CA SER A 195 20.76 -26.53 -3.73
C SER A 195 20.03 -27.45 -2.75
N VAL A 196 20.78 -28.24 -1.97
CA VAL A 196 20.22 -29.09 -0.91
C VAL A 196 20.77 -28.61 0.43
N ILE A 197 19.86 -28.27 1.34
CA ILE A 197 20.14 -27.80 2.69
C ILE A 197 19.25 -28.57 3.66
N GLY A 198 19.71 -28.92 4.85
CA GLY A 198 18.83 -29.63 5.77
C GLY A 198 19.38 -29.84 7.16
N MET A 199 18.64 -30.65 7.91
CA MET A 199 18.93 -30.98 9.30
C MET A 199 19.77 -32.25 9.36
N ALA A 200 20.81 -32.26 10.17
CA ALA A 200 21.55 -33.48 10.48
C ALA A 200 21.76 -33.59 11.99
N VAL A 201 21.78 -34.82 12.51
CA VAL A 201 22.19 -35.05 13.88
C VAL A 201 23.67 -34.68 14.00
N GLU A 202 24.09 -34.20 15.18
CA GLU A 202 25.48 -33.83 15.46
C GLU A 202 26.46 -34.89 14.94
N LYS A 203 27.45 -34.46 14.15
CA LYS A 203 28.43 -35.36 13.55
C LYS A 203 29.26 -36.06 14.65
N PRO A 204 29.48 -37.40 14.56
CA PRO A 204 30.34 -38.09 15.52
C PRO A 204 31.79 -37.58 15.47
N GLU A 205 32.46 -37.58 16.63
CA GLU A 205 33.90 -37.27 16.70
C GLU A 205 34.70 -38.32 15.92
N SER A 206 35.72 -37.90 15.16
CA SER A 206 36.54 -38.80 14.34
C SER A 206 37.17 -39.94 15.14
N THR A 207 37.51 -39.68 16.40
CA THR A 207 38.07 -40.65 17.35
C THR A 207 37.14 -41.84 17.63
N MET A 208 35.81 -41.64 17.62
CA MET A 208 34.86 -42.73 17.76
C MET A 208 34.87 -43.62 16.52
N LEU A 209 34.84 -42.99 15.34
CA LEU A 209 34.86 -43.71 14.07
C LEU A 209 36.17 -44.48 13.88
N GLU A 210 37.30 -43.85 14.17
CA GLU A 210 38.63 -44.49 14.18
C GLU A 210 38.67 -45.68 15.13
N ARG A 211 38.04 -45.58 16.32
CA ARG A 211 37.98 -46.69 17.28
C ARG A 211 37.07 -47.83 16.80
N PHE A 212 35.96 -47.51 16.15
CA PHE A 212 35.07 -48.52 15.55
C PHE A 212 35.76 -49.24 14.39
N GLU A 213 36.45 -48.50 13.52
CA GLU A 213 37.27 -49.04 12.44
C GLU A 213 38.42 -49.89 13.00
N ALA A 214 39.12 -49.43 14.02
CA ALA A 214 40.16 -50.19 14.70
C ALA A 214 39.60 -51.49 15.31
N TRP A 215 38.45 -51.45 15.98
CA TRP A 215 37.77 -52.65 16.49
C TRP A 215 37.43 -53.63 15.36
N LYS A 216 36.89 -53.14 14.24
CA LYS A 216 36.61 -53.95 13.03
C LYS A 216 37.89 -54.60 12.48
N MET A 217 39.01 -53.90 12.47
CA MET A 217 40.30 -54.40 12.01
C MET A 217 40.92 -55.41 12.99
N THR A 218 40.73 -55.21 14.30
CA THR A 218 41.23 -56.11 15.35
C THR A 218 40.45 -57.43 15.37
N GLY A 219 39.13 -57.38 15.15
CA GLY A 219 38.26 -58.56 15.04
C GLY A 219 38.59 -59.49 13.87
N LYS A 220 39.24 -58.99 12.81
CA LYS A 220 39.80 -59.84 11.73
C LYS A 220 40.98 -60.70 12.21
N GLY A 221 41.72 -60.26 13.23
CA GLY A 221 42.87 -60.99 13.78
C GLY A 221 42.46 -62.12 14.74
N THR A 222 41.47 -61.88 15.61
CA THR A 222 41.02 -62.84 16.63
C THR A 222 40.26 -64.03 16.07
N VAL A 223 39.64 -63.91 14.89
CA VAL A 223 38.97 -65.04 14.20
C VAL A 223 40.00 -66.01 13.60
N ALA A 224 41.20 -65.54 13.23
CA ALA A 224 42.28 -66.42 12.77
C ALA A 224 42.82 -67.31 13.91
N GLU A 225 42.77 -66.84 15.16
CA GLU A 225 43.15 -67.62 16.35
C GLU A 225 42.04 -68.61 16.78
N CYS A 226 40.76 -68.21 16.75
CA CYS A 226 39.65 -69.12 17.06
C CYS A 226 39.38 -70.18 15.99
N ALA A 227 39.76 -69.94 14.72
CA ALA A 227 39.69 -70.95 13.67
C ALA A 227 40.84 -71.97 13.75
N GLY A 228 41.96 -71.62 14.38
CA GLY A 228 43.13 -72.48 14.55
C GLY A 228 43.04 -73.50 15.70
N SER A 229 42.05 -73.38 16.59
CA SER A 229 41.92 -74.22 17.79
C SER A 229 40.90 -75.36 17.70
N VAL A 230 40.36 -75.66 16.51
CA VAL A 230 39.39 -76.77 16.31
C VAL A 230 40.06 -78.08 15.87
N GLU A 231 41.37 -78.09 15.58
CA GLU A 231 42.09 -79.33 15.23
C GLU A 231 43.16 -79.71 16.26
N ALA A 232 42.77 -80.04 17.49
CA ALA A 232 43.55 -80.93 18.36
C ALA A 232 42.74 -81.44 19.58
N GLY A 233 42.08 -82.59 19.41
CA GLY A 233 41.89 -83.69 20.36
C GLY A 233 41.51 -83.47 21.84
N GLY A 234 40.48 -84.19 22.28
CA GLY A 234 40.38 -84.74 23.65
C GLY A 234 39.07 -84.45 24.39
N GLU A 235 38.40 -85.53 24.81
CA GLU A 235 37.16 -85.52 25.59
C GLU A 235 37.29 -84.90 27.00
N SER A 236 36.15 -84.42 27.51
CA SER A 236 35.82 -84.09 28.92
C SER A 236 36.38 -82.79 29.51
N ALA A 237 35.51 -81.78 29.62
CA ALA A 237 35.14 -81.11 30.88
C ALA A 237 34.23 -79.91 30.56
N GLY A 238 33.14 -79.74 31.32
CA GLY A 238 32.11 -78.73 31.07
C GLY A 238 32.67 -77.31 30.98
N SER A 239 32.44 -76.66 29.85
CA SER A 239 32.68 -75.24 29.67
C SER A 239 31.35 -74.50 29.71
N ALA A 240 31.23 -73.61 30.69
CA ALA A 240 30.20 -72.60 30.75
C ALA A 240 30.25 -71.79 29.44
N TRP A 241 29.28 -72.02 28.56
CA TRP A 241 28.97 -71.10 27.49
C TRP A 241 28.49 -69.80 28.15
N LEU A 242 29.41 -68.87 28.40
CA LEU A 242 29.03 -67.47 28.50
C LEU A 242 28.52 -67.09 27.10
N ASP A 243 27.22 -67.22 26.95
CA ASP A 243 26.45 -66.85 25.76
C ASP A 243 26.40 -65.31 25.66
N CYS A 244 27.56 -64.69 25.53
CA CYS A 244 27.66 -63.31 25.09
C CYS A 244 27.52 -63.32 23.56
N THR A 245 26.42 -62.76 23.07
CA THR A 245 26.09 -62.46 21.66
C THR A 245 27.09 -61.54 20.94
N GLN A 246 28.33 -61.39 21.44
CA GLN A 246 29.37 -60.52 20.89
C GLN A 246 30.17 -61.13 19.74
N SER A 247 30.02 -62.44 19.45
CA SER A 247 30.65 -63.06 18.28
C SER A 247 29.72 -63.03 17.07
N CYS A 248 29.57 -61.86 16.45
CA CYS A 248 28.88 -61.72 15.17
C CYS A 248 29.81 -62.16 14.03
N THR A 249 29.86 -63.46 13.73
CA THR A 249 30.70 -64.02 12.65
C THR A 249 30.40 -63.41 11.28
N GLY A 250 29.16 -62.95 11.05
CA GLY A 250 28.73 -62.23 9.85
C GLY A 250 29.03 -60.72 9.84
N CYS A 251 29.37 -60.09 10.96
CA CYS A 251 29.64 -58.65 10.98
C CYS A 251 30.95 -58.28 10.25
N HIS A 252 31.86 -59.25 10.09
CA HIS A 252 33.10 -59.07 9.33
C HIS A 252 32.88 -58.99 7.81
N SER A 253 31.76 -59.51 7.28
CA SER A 253 31.43 -59.42 5.84
C SER A 253 30.79 -58.08 5.45
N LEU A 254 30.43 -57.22 6.41
CA LEU A 254 30.09 -55.81 6.14
C LEU A 254 31.39 -55.03 5.86
N ALA A 255 32.01 -55.32 4.71
CA ALA A 255 33.36 -54.88 4.38
C ALA A 255 33.47 -53.38 4.04
N THR A 256 32.37 -52.68 3.74
CA THR A 256 32.38 -51.25 3.44
C THR A 256 32.59 -50.39 4.69
N ALA A 257 33.28 -49.25 4.54
CA ALA A 257 33.27 -48.20 5.55
C ALA A 257 31.82 -47.71 5.72
N PRO A 258 31.35 -47.46 6.95
CA PRO A 258 30.01 -46.91 7.16
C PRO A 258 29.94 -45.55 6.47
N ASP A 259 28.83 -45.28 5.80
CA ASP A 259 28.60 -43.94 5.23
C ASP A 259 28.35 -42.91 6.36
N MET A 260 28.22 -41.64 6.00
CA MET A 260 28.03 -40.59 7.00
C MET A 260 26.72 -40.75 7.79
N TYR A 261 25.67 -41.29 7.18
CA TYR A 261 24.38 -41.54 7.81
C TYR A 261 24.50 -42.68 8.84
N ASP A 262 25.07 -43.81 8.42
CA ASP A 262 25.31 -44.99 9.25
C ASP A 262 26.21 -44.66 10.45
N ALA A 263 27.20 -43.79 10.26
CA ALA A 263 28.07 -43.34 11.35
C ALA A 263 27.31 -42.53 12.42
N GLN A 264 26.36 -41.69 12.01
CA GLN A 264 25.50 -40.94 12.93
C GLN A 264 24.54 -41.86 13.69
N ALA A 265 23.86 -42.76 12.98
CA ALA A 265 22.99 -43.77 13.58
C ALA A 265 23.76 -44.61 14.61
N SER A 266 24.97 -45.06 14.26
CA SER A 266 25.86 -45.83 15.14
C SER A 266 26.24 -45.06 16.40
N PHE A 267 26.48 -43.74 16.31
CA PHE A 267 26.74 -42.91 17.48
C PHE A 267 25.52 -42.79 18.40
N ASN A 268 24.32 -42.71 17.84
CA ASN A 268 23.07 -42.68 18.61
C ASN A 268 22.82 -44.02 19.32
N VAL A 269 23.11 -45.14 18.67
CA VAL A 269 23.12 -46.48 19.29
C VAL A 269 24.12 -46.52 20.44
N TYR A 270 25.35 -46.05 20.20
CA TYR A 270 26.41 -46.03 21.22
C TYR A 270 26.00 -45.18 22.44
N SER A 271 25.39 -44.03 22.19
CA SER A 271 24.84 -43.15 23.23
C SER A 271 23.73 -43.83 24.03
N ALA A 272 22.87 -44.63 23.38
CA ALA A 272 21.78 -45.36 24.04
C ALA A 272 22.33 -46.47 24.94
N VAL A 273 23.30 -47.24 24.45
CA VAL A 273 24.00 -48.27 25.25
C VAL A 273 24.65 -47.64 26.48
N TYR A 274 25.37 -46.53 26.32
CA TYR A 274 26.01 -45.84 27.44
C TYR A 274 25.00 -45.25 28.42
N ALA A 275 23.84 -44.76 27.95
CA ALA A 275 22.78 -44.31 28.85
C ALA A 275 22.27 -45.43 29.76
N VAL A 276 22.07 -46.64 29.21
CA VAL A 276 21.72 -47.82 30.01
C VAL A 276 22.85 -48.19 30.97
N ALA A 277 24.10 -48.20 30.50
CA ALA A 277 25.27 -48.53 31.32
C ALA A 277 25.46 -47.56 32.50
N HIS A 278 25.33 -46.25 32.26
CA HIS A 278 25.36 -45.24 33.32
C HIS A 278 24.18 -45.40 34.29
N GLY A 279 22.98 -45.68 33.78
CA GLY A 279 21.81 -45.97 34.62
C GLY A 279 22.02 -47.18 35.54
N LEU A 280 22.62 -48.26 35.01
CA LEU A 280 22.98 -49.46 35.79
C LEU A 280 24.09 -49.15 36.80
N HIS A 281 25.12 -48.41 36.39
CA HIS A 281 26.22 -48.02 37.26
C HIS A 281 25.72 -47.27 38.50
N ASP A 282 24.81 -46.33 38.30
CA ASP A 282 24.18 -45.55 39.37
C ASP A 282 23.19 -46.35 40.20
N LEU A 283 22.45 -47.28 39.58
CA LEU A 283 21.51 -48.15 40.28
C LEU A 283 22.22 -49.14 41.22
N LEU A 284 23.35 -49.69 40.76
CA LEU A 284 24.12 -50.71 41.47
C LEU A 284 25.19 -50.10 42.42
N GLY A 285 25.23 -48.78 42.56
CA GLY A 285 26.15 -48.09 43.46
C GLY A 285 27.63 -48.26 43.11
N CYS A 286 27.95 -48.49 41.84
CA CYS A 286 29.29 -48.84 41.38
C CYS A 286 30.34 -47.72 41.54
N ALA A 287 29.91 -46.49 41.86
CA ALA A 287 30.79 -45.32 41.99
C ALA A 287 31.90 -45.50 43.05
N SER A 288 31.68 -46.34 44.07
CA SER A 288 32.69 -46.65 45.09
C SER A 288 33.73 -47.70 44.66
N GLY A 289 33.71 -48.13 43.39
CA GLY A 289 34.62 -49.15 42.84
C GLY A 289 34.14 -50.59 43.02
N ALA A 290 32.98 -50.81 43.64
CA ALA A 290 32.33 -52.12 43.76
C ALA A 290 30.82 -51.98 43.48
N CYS A 291 30.27 -52.89 42.68
CA CYS A 291 28.84 -52.91 42.32
C CYS A 291 28.07 -53.89 43.20
N SER A 292 26.85 -53.54 43.62
CA SER A 292 25.94 -54.46 44.28
C SER A 292 25.51 -55.59 43.34
N LYS A 293 25.50 -56.84 43.82
CA LYS A 293 24.93 -57.99 43.08
C LYS A 293 23.50 -58.22 43.54
N GLY A 294 22.56 -57.47 42.96
CA GLY A 294 21.12 -57.58 43.27
C GLY A 294 20.27 -57.61 42.00
N THR A 295 19.01 -58.01 42.15
CA THR A 295 18.04 -58.00 41.04
C THR A 295 17.76 -56.57 40.60
N VAL A 296 17.79 -56.33 39.29
CA VAL A 296 17.47 -55.03 38.69
C VAL A 296 16.05 -55.07 38.13
N TYR A 297 15.15 -54.27 38.71
CA TYR A 297 13.81 -54.13 38.17
C TYR A 297 13.77 -53.06 37.06
N PRO A 298 13.05 -53.28 35.94
CA PRO A 298 13.07 -52.36 34.81
C PRO A 298 12.63 -50.93 35.15
N TRP A 299 11.63 -50.77 36.03
CA TRP A 299 11.15 -49.46 36.47
C TRP A 299 12.20 -48.68 37.28
N GLN A 300 13.05 -49.36 38.06
CA GLN A 300 14.14 -48.72 38.80
C GLN A 300 15.23 -48.24 37.85
N LEU A 301 15.59 -49.09 36.88
CA LEU A 301 16.55 -48.75 35.84
C LEU A 301 16.06 -47.57 35.01
N LEU A 302 14.78 -47.56 34.60
CA LEU A 302 14.15 -46.45 33.89
C LEU A 302 14.29 -45.11 34.66
N GLN A 303 14.07 -45.13 35.98
CA GLN A 303 14.23 -43.93 36.81
C GLN A 303 15.67 -43.41 36.80
N LYS A 304 16.67 -44.31 36.82
CA LYS A 304 18.09 -43.95 36.74
C LYS A 304 18.50 -43.46 35.36
N ILE A 305 18.07 -44.14 34.30
CA ILE A 305 18.34 -43.73 32.90
C ILE A 305 17.84 -42.31 32.64
N ARG A 306 16.66 -41.93 33.14
CA ARG A 306 16.13 -40.56 32.97
C ARG A 306 16.99 -39.46 33.62
N GLN A 307 17.86 -39.82 34.56
CA GLN A 307 18.69 -38.89 35.32
C GLN A 307 20.14 -38.84 34.82
N VAL A 308 20.51 -39.65 33.83
CA VAL A 308 21.89 -39.68 33.33
C VAL A 308 22.27 -38.35 32.71
N ASN A 309 23.51 -37.94 32.99
CA ASN A 309 24.12 -36.76 32.42
C ASN A 309 25.63 -37.00 32.34
N PHE A 310 26.10 -37.39 31.16
CA PHE A 310 27.51 -37.72 30.93
C PHE A 310 27.99 -37.13 29.60
N THR A 311 29.30 -37.15 29.40
CA THR A 311 29.94 -36.70 28.16
C THR A 311 30.54 -37.90 27.45
N LEU A 312 30.21 -38.04 26.17
CA LEU A 312 30.65 -39.11 25.28
C LEU A 312 31.28 -38.47 24.05
N TYR A 313 32.60 -38.61 23.87
CA TYR A 313 33.35 -38.01 22.74
C TYR A 313 33.02 -36.52 22.53
N LYS A 314 33.18 -35.72 23.59
CA LYS A 314 32.83 -34.28 23.69
C LYS A 314 31.35 -33.93 23.53
N SER A 315 30.50 -34.90 23.24
CA SER A 315 29.07 -34.69 23.15
C SER A 315 28.37 -34.98 24.47
N ARG A 316 27.49 -34.08 24.92
CA ARG A 316 26.77 -34.23 26.18
C ARG A 316 25.48 -35.02 25.97
N ILE A 317 25.32 -36.12 26.71
CA ILE A 317 24.15 -37.00 26.64
C ILE A 317 23.32 -36.81 27.91
N SER A 318 22.09 -36.34 27.75
CA SER A 318 21.11 -36.18 28.82
C SER A 318 19.70 -36.10 28.24
N PHE A 319 18.71 -36.52 29.03
CA PHE A 319 17.31 -36.50 28.64
C PHE A 319 16.52 -35.37 29.30
N ASP A 320 15.42 -34.98 28.69
CA ASP A 320 14.43 -34.10 29.31
C ASP A 320 13.34 -34.88 30.06
N ALA A 321 12.34 -34.16 30.58
CA ALA A 321 11.23 -34.77 31.32
C ALA A 321 10.39 -35.73 30.45
N ASN A 322 10.45 -35.59 29.12
CA ASN A 322 9.79 -36.43 28.14
C ASN A 322 10.74 -37.49 27.57
N GLY A 323 11.87 -37.77 28.20
CA GLY A 323 12.81 -38.80 27.72
C GLY A 323 13.43 -38.49 26.36
N ASP A 324 13.36 -37.23 25.92
CA ASP A 324 13.95 -36.75 24.68
C ASP A 324 15.36 -36.25 24.94
N ILE A 325 16.30 -36.56 24.04
CA ILE A 325 17.67 -36.08 24.17
C ILE A 325 17.73 -34.56 24.05
N ARG A 326 18.50 -33.90 24.94
CA ARG A 326 18.69 -32.44 24.93
C ARG A 326 19.73 -32.00 23.89
N LYS A 327 19.47 -32.32 22.61
CA LYS A 327 20.29 -31.92 21.48
C LYS A 327 19.47 -31.22 20.41
N GLY A 328 20.15 -30.40 19.61
CA GLY A 328 19.59 -29.79 18.41
C GLY A 328 20.14 -30.44 17.15
N TYR A 329 20.26 -29.67 16.07
CA TYR A 329 20.68 -30.15 14.75
C TYR A 329 21.84 -29.32 14.21
N ASP A 330 22.72 -29.96 13.46
CA ASP A 330 23.62 -29.28 12.55
C ASP A 330 22.85 -28.95 11.25
N ILE A 331 23.13 -27.78 10.68
CA ILE A 331 22.58 -27.38 9.39
C ILE A 331 23.64 -27.68 8.33
N ILE A 332 23.32 -28.59 7.43
CA ILE A 332 24.25 -29.06 6.41
C ILE A 332 23.80 -28.58 5.04
N MET A 333 24.78 -28.22 4.20
CA MET A 333 24.59 -27.96 2.79
C MET A 333 25.40 -28.93 1.94
N TRP A 334 24.81 -29.42 0.85
CA TRP A 334 25.53 -30.23 -0.13
C TRP A 334 26.48 -29.38 -0.97
N LYS A 335 27.63 -29.96 -1.31
CA LYS A 335 28.65 -29.36 -2.14
C LYS A 335 29.09 -30.36 -3.19
N TRP A 336 29.20 -29.89 -4.43
CA TRP A 336 29.59 -30.71 -5.57
C TRP A 336 30.91 -30.22 -6.15
N SER A 337 31.81 -31.16 -6.42
CA SER A 337 33.04 -30.94 -7.19
C SER A 337 33.04 -31.90 -8.38
N GLY A 338 32.39 -31.50 -9.47
CA GLY A 338 32.06 -32.42 -10.57
C GLY A 338 31.06 -33.48 -10.10
N PRO A 339 31.32 -34.79 -10.30
CA PRO A 339 30.46 -35.85 -9.80
C PRO A 339 30.67 -36.17 -8.31
N SER A 340 31.69 -35.58 -7.67
CA SER A 340 32.03 -35.87 -6.28
C SER A 340 31.16 -35.05 -5.33
N TRP A 341 30.45 -35.76 -4.44
CA TRP A 341 29.66 -35.18 -3.36
C TRP A 341 30.51 -34.90 -2.12
N ALA A 342 30.23 -33.78 -1.47
CA ALA A 342 30.70 -33.42 -0.14
C ALA A 342 29.59 -32.70 0.63
N SER A 343 29.75 -32.58 1.95
CA SER A 343 28.84 -31.84 2.81
C SER A 343 29.60 -30.94 3.77
N ASP A 344 29.10 -29.72 3.96
CA ASP A 344 29.66 -28.74 4.89
C ASP A 344 28.61 -28.36 5.94
N VAL A 345 29.04 -28.30 7.21
CA VAL A 345 28.21 -27.75 8.30
C VAL A 345 28.25 -26.22 8.20
N ILE A 346 27.12 -25.66 7.79
CA ILE A 346 26.94 -24.22 7.57
C ILE A 346 26.30 -23.51 8.75
N GLY A 347 25.78 -24.26 9.73
CA GLY A 347 25.09 -23.67 10.87
C GLY A 347 24.69 -24.69 11.92
N THR A 348 24.07 -24.21 13.00
CA THR A 348 23.56 -25.05 14.09
C THR A 348 22.22 -24.53 14.58
N PHE A 349 21.34 -25.45 14.95
CA PHE A 349 20.12 -25.19 15.71
C PHE A 349 20.33 -25.73 17.13
N ARG A 350 20.19 -24.86 18.13
CA ARG A 350 20.28 -25.24 19.55
C ARG A 350 18.90 -25.18 20.20
N VAL A 351 18.69 -26.04 21.18
CA VAL A 351 17.43 -26.15 21.95
C VAL A 351 17.68 -25.61 23.36
N ASN A 352 16.69 -24.89 23.92
CA ASN A 352 16.72 -24.28 25.27
C ASN A 352 17.82 -23.19 25.45
N PRO A 353 17.68 -21.98 24.87
CA PRO A 353 16.57 -21.52 24.03
C PRO A 353 16.70 -21.96 22.56
N ASP A 354 15.56 -22.06 21.88
CA ASP A 354 15.51 -22.41 20.45
C ASP A 354 16.16 -21.28 19.63
N ARG A 355 17.35 -21.53 19.07
CA ARG A 355 18.12 -20.55 18.30
C ARG A 355 18.78 -21.20 17.10
N LEU A 356 18.53 -20.64 15.92
CA LEU A 356 19.24 -20.96 14.68
C LEU A 356 20.42 -20.00 14.48
N SER A 357 21.56 -20.52 14.06
CA SER A 357 22.74 -19.75 13.65
C SER A 357 23.25 -20.31 12.33
N ILE A 358 23.36 -19.47 11.31
CA ILE A 358 23.91 -19.79 9.99
C ILE A 358 25.15 -18.93 9.77
N ASP A 359 26.21 -19.55 9.25
CA ASP A 359 27.42 -18.89 8.78
C ASP A 359 27.27 -18.55 7.30
N PRO A 360 27.01 -17.28 6.93
CA PRO A 360 26.77 -16.89 5.55
C PRO A 360 27.98 -17.14 4.63
N GLY A 361 29.20 -17.21 5.18
CA GLY A 361 30.42 -17.44 4.40
C GLY A 361 30.56 -18.87 3.86
N LYS A 362 29.77 -19.81 4.37
CA LYS A 362 29.78 -21.22 3.96
C LYS A 362 28.60 -21.62 3.09
N VAL A 363 27.63 -20.73 2.89
CA VAL A 363 26.42 -21.00 2.10
C VAL A 363 26.74 -20.85 0.62
N LEU A 364 26.41 -21.86 -0.18
CA LEU A 364 26.66 -21.89 -1.62
C LEU A 364 25.36 -22.06 -2.42
N TRP A 365 24.84 -20.98 -2.99
CA TRP A 365 23.64 -21.04 -3.81
C TRP A 365 23.95 -21.40 -5.26
N HIS A 366 23.21 -22.35 -5.82
CA HIS A 366 23.30 -22.76 -7.23
C HIS A 366 22.47 -21.87 -8.17
N THR A 367 22.34 -20.58 -7.85
CA THR A 367 21.70 -19.58 -8.71
C THR A 367 22.74 -18.93 -9.63
N LYS A 368 22.29 -18.20 -10.67
CA LYS A 368 23.20 -17.55 -11.62
C LYS A 368 24.09 -16.45 -10.98
N ASP A 369 23.59 -15.84 -9.92
CA ASP A 369 24.19 -14.73 -9.19
C ASP A 369 24.81 -15.15 -7.85
N GLY A 370 24.70 -16.43 -7.46
CA GLY A 370 25.18 -16.97 -6.19
C GLY A 370 24.46 -16.40 -4.95
N GLN A 371 23.32 -15.73 -5.14
CA GLN A 371 22.51 -15.15 -4.06
C GLN A 371 21.42 -16.12 -3.61
N VAL A 372 20.84 -15.84 -2.44
CA VAL A 372 19.71 -16.59 -1.93
C VAL A 372 18.53 -16.49 -2.91
N PRO A 373 17.98 -17.61 -3.41
CA PRO A 373 16.85 -17.56 -4.32
C PRO A 373 15.61 -17.06 -3.57
N ALA A 374 14.93 -16.06 -4.13
CA ALA A 374 13.65 -15.61 -3.60
C ALA A 374 12.59 -16.71 -3.78
N SER A 375 11.79 -16.94 -2.74
CA SER A 375 10.62 -17.83 -2.80
C SER A 375 9.44 -17.11 -2.15
N VAL A 376 8.84 -16.22 -2.94
CA VAL A 376 7.71 -15.37 -2.58
C VAL A 376 6.63 -15.51 -3.66
N CYS A 377 5.35 -15.44 -3.29
CA CYS A 377 4.25 -15.55 -4.26
C CYS A 377 4.05 -14.23 -5.02
N SER A 378 4.21 -13.11 -4.32
CA SER A 378 4.05 -11.77 -4.87
C SER A 378 5.11 -10.86 -4.29
N GLU A 379 5.73 -10.07 -5.16
CA GLU A 379 6.72 -9.08 -4.77
C GLU A 379 6.10 -7.99 -3.88
N ALA A 380 6.93 -7.31 -3.10
CA ALA A 380 6.48 -6.17 -2.31
C ALA A 380 5.98 -5.04 -3.24
N CYS A 381 4.79 -4.50 -2.95
CA CYS A 381 4.26 -3.40 -3.77
C CYS A 381 5.10 -2.13 -3.61
N GLN A 382 5.10 -1.31 -4.65
CA GLN A 382 5.77 -0.03 -4.59
C GLN A 382 5.04 0.90 -3.62
N PRO A 383 5.73 1.94 -3.10
CA PRO A 383 5.07 2.97 -2.33
C PRO A 383 3.90 3.61 -3.12
N GLY A 384 2.80 3.95 -2.43
CA GLY A 384 1.58 4.45 -3.08
C GLY A 384 0.69 3.37 -3.71
N GLU A 385 1.08 2.09 -3.66
CA GLU A 385 0.28 0.95 -4.10
C GLU A 385 -0.24 0.13 -2.92
N ARG A 386 -1.53 -0.22 -2.97
CA ARG A 386 -2.15 -1.16 -2.03
C ARG A 386 -2.11 -2.58 -2.56
N ARG A 387 -2.14 -3.55 -1.63
CA ARG A 387 -2.29 -4.98 -1.92
C ARG A 387 -3.75 -5.28 -2.26
N LEU A 388 -3.97 -6.02 -3.34
CA LEU A 388 -5.25 -6.60 -3.71
C LEU A 388 -5.14 -8.12 -3.63
N GLN A 389 -5.86 -8.71 -2.70
CA GLN A 389 -5.85 -10.15 -2.46
C GLN A 389 -6.44 -10.88 -3.68
N GLN A 390 -5.62 -11.69 -4.38
CA GLN A 390 -6.05 -12.42 -5.58
C GLN A 390 -6.47 -13.86 -5.28
N SER A 391 -5.84 -14.50 -4.29
CA SER A 391 -6.09 -15.90 -3.95
C SER A 391 -6.47 -16.05 -2.48
N ARG A 392 -6.73 -17.28 -2.04
CA ARG A 392 -6.95 -17.60 -0.63
C ARG A 392 -5.67 -17.44 0.22
N HIS A 393 -4.49 -17.46 -0.39
CA HIS A 393 -3.22 -17.35 0.32
C HIS A 393 -2.85 -15.89 0.54
N ARG A 394 -2.70 -15.47 1.80
CA ARG A 394 -2.41 -14.07 2.17
C ARG A 394 -1.09 -13.52 1.57
N CYS A 395 -0.16 -14.39 1.21
CA CYS A 395 1.11 -14.01 0.56
C CYS A 395 0.96 -13.70 -0.94
N CYS A 396 -0.17 -14.04 -1.56
CA CYS A 396 -0.42 -13.86 -2.98
C CYS A 396 -1.39 -12.70 -3.21
N PHE A 397 -0.88 -11.58 -3.70
CA PHE A 397 -1.62 -10.36 -3.94
C PHE A 397 -1.09 -9.64 -5.19
N SER A 398 -1.93 -8.87 -5.86
CA SER A 398 -1.48 -7.92 -6.88
C SER A 398 -1.35 -6.53 -6.28
N CYS A 399 -0.40 -5.78 -6.78
CA CYS A 399 -0.19 -4.39 -6.40
C CYS A 399 -1.03 -3.49 -7.29
N VAL A 400 -1.77 -2.57 -6.69
CA VAL A 400 -2.65 -1.63 -7.40
C VAL A 400 -2.44 -0.24 -6.83
N ALA A 401 -2.17 0.73 -7.71
CA ALA A 401 -2.04 2.13 -7.34
C ALA A 401 -3.29 2.63 -6.58
N CYS A 402 -3.06 3.39 -5.52
CA CYS A 402 -4.15 4.08 -4.83
C CYS A 402 -4.90 5.02 -5.79
N PRO A 403 -6.23 5.09 -5.73
CA PRO A 403 -7.01 6.00 -6.56
C PRO A 403 -6.71 7.47 -6.22
N SER A 404 -7.02 8.38 -7.15
CA SER A 404 -6.84 9.82 -6.92
C SER A 404 -7.64 10.31 -5.70
N GLY A 405 -7.07 11.27 -4.97
CA GLY A 405 -7.59 11.75 -3.69
C GLY A 405 -7.27 10.84 -2.50
N THR A 406 -6.53 9.74 -2.71
CA THR A 406 -6.09 8.84 -1.65
C THR A 406 -4.58 8.57 -1.74
N PHE A 407 -3.98 8.15 -0.62
CA PHE A 407 -2.56 7.85 -0.51
C PHE A 407 -2.32 6.63 0.36
N LEU A 408 -1.12 6.04 0.26
CA LEU A 408 -0.65 5.01 1.16
C LEU A 408 0.82 5.24 1.52
N ASN A 409 1.07 5.68 2.75
CA ASN A 409 2.41 5.89 3.26
C ASN A 409 2.93 4.58 3.90
N ARG A 410 4.01 4.04 3.33
CA ARG A 410 4.60 2.76 3.75
C ARG A 410 5.84 2.87 4.63
N SER A 411 6.19 4.08 5.09
CA SER A 411 7.41 4.35 5.86
C SER A 411 7.54 3.60 7.21
N GLY A 412 6.54 2.82 7.62
CA GLY A 412 6.61 1.97 8.82
C GLY A 412 7.18 0.55 8.62
N GLU A 413 7.39 0.06 7.39
CA GLU A 413 7.80 -1.35 7.14
C GLU A 413 9.34 -1.56 7.01
N ALA A 414 10.18 -0.51 6.98
CA ALA A 414 11.59 -0.65 6.60
C ALA A 414 12.63 -0.59 7.75
N LEU A 415 12.25 -0.35 9.01
CA LEU A 415 13.22 -0.22 10.10
C LEU A 415 12.68 -0.81 11.41
N THR A 416 12.99 -2.07 11.71
CA THR A 416 13.17 -2.52 13.10
C THR A 416 14.11 -3.73 13.17
N GLY A 417 15.41 -3.44 13.11
CA GLY A 417 16.36 -4.10 14.00
C GLY A 417 16.62 -3.14 15.17
N SER A 418 16.38 -3.61 16.39
CA SER A 418 16.61 -2.93 17.68
C SER A 418 15.42 -2.17 18.30
N GLU A 419 15.31 -2.39 19.61
CA GLU A 419 14.24 -2.07 20.56
C GLU A 419 13.88 -0.58 20.69
N VAL A 420 12.60 -0.28 20.98
CA VAL A 420 12.06 0.61 22.04
C VAL A 420 10.58 0.98 21.75
N CYS A 421 9.79 1.12 22.82
CA CYS A 421 8.32 1.15 22.93
C CYS A 421 7.56 2.35 22.30
N GLU A 422 6.34 2.03 21.86
CA GLU A 422 5.07 2.80 21.82
C GLU A 422 5.04 4.27 21.35
N VAL A 423 4.47 4.49 20.16
CA VAL A 423 3.31 5.39 19.94
C VAL A 423 2.36 4.73 18.95
N LEU A 424 1.08 4.62 19.32
CA LEU A 424 -0.04 4.16 18.49
C LEU A 424 -0.22 5.08 17.27
N VAL A 425 0.32 4.69 16.12
CA VAL A 425 -0.26 5.01 14.81
C VAL A 425 -0.49 3.68 14.12
N SER A 426 -1.77 3.32 13.98
CA SER A 426 -2.27 2.10 13.36
C SER A 426 -1.36 1.64 12.23
N SER A 427 -0.86 0.40 12.34
CA SER A 427 -0.25 -0.33 11.22
C SER A 427 -1.09 -0.06 9.98
N ALA A 428 -0.55 0.73 9.03
CA ALA A 428 -1.30 1.11 7.84
C ALA A 428 -1.72 -0.18 7.14
N ASP A 429 -3.03 -0.44 7.11
CA ASP A 429 -3.59 -1.62 6.46
C ASP A 429 -3.06 -1.67 5.02
N PRO A 430 -2.21 -2.64 4.64
CA PRO A 430 -1.62 -2.66 3.31
C PRO A 430 -2.67 -2.90 2.22
N TYR A 431 -3.93 -3.20 2.59
CA TYR A 431 -5.05 -3.42 1.69
C TYR A 431 -5.89 -2.16 1.42
N GLY A 432 -5.75 -1.09 2.21
CA GLY A 432 -6.60 0.12 2.14
C GLY A 432 -5.83 1.42 1.93
N CYS A 433 -6.31 2.28 1.02
CA CYS A 433 -5.78 3.63 0.84
C CYS A 433 -6.49 4.64 1.75
N GLN A 434 -5.76 5.62 2.24
CA GLN A 434 -6.27 6.68 3.11
C GLN A 434 -6.69 7.90 2.28
N ALA A 435 -7.81 8.54 2.61
CA ALA A 435 -8.24 9.76 1.91
C ALA A 435 -7.41 10.98 2.34
N CYS A 436 -7.13 11.89 1.42
CA CYS A 436 -6.49 13.17 1.72
C CYS A 436 -7.41 14.13 2.50
N GLY A 437 -6.82 15.13 3.17
CA GLY A 437 -7.57 16.20 3.82
C GLY A 437 -8.44 17.03 2.86
N LEU A 438 -9.33 17.87 3.42
CA LEU A 438 -10.26 18.70 2.63
C LEU A 438 -9.56 19.65 1.66
N ASP A 439 -8.46 20.28 2.09
CA ASP A 439 -7.66 21.22 1.30
C ASP A 439 -6.54 20.54 0.50
N GLU A 440 -6.46 19.22 0.61
CA GLU A 440 -5.41 18.42 0.02
C GLU A 440 -5.97 17.49 -1.07
N TRP A 441 -5.06 17.02 -1.91
CA TRP A 441 -5.35 16.09 -2.98
C TRP A 441 -4.08 15.33 -3.37
N ALA A 442 -4.26 14.11 -3.86
CA ALA A 442 -3.16 13.28 -4.34
C ALA A 442 -3.48 12.69 -5.72
N PRO A 443 -2.51 12.65 -6.66
CA PRO A 443 -2.66 11.86 -7.88
C PRO A 443 -2.70 10.35 -7.57
N ALA A 444 -3.14 9.55 -8.54
CA ALA A 444 -3.16 8.10 -8.37
C ALA A 444 -1.74 7.54 -8.12
N GLY A 445 -1.61 6.62 -7.17
CA GLY A 445 -0.32 6.02 -6.78
C GLY A 445 0.55 6.89 -5.88
N SER A 446 -0.01 7.88 -5.19
CA SER A 446 0.77 8.76 -4.32
C SER A 446 1.00 8.20 -2.93
N GLU A 447 2.16 8.53 -2.38
CA GLU A 447 2.53 8.27 -0.98
C GLU A 447 2.10 9.37 -0.02
N VAL A 448 1.85 10.57 -0.54
CA VAL A 448 1.57 11.79 0.21
C VAL A 448 0.48 12.60 -0.47
N CYS A 449 -0.19 13.44 0.31
CA CYS A 449 -1.14 14.42 -0.19
C CYS A 449 -0.44 15.76 -0.45
N PHE A 450 -0.95 16.50 -1.42
CA PHE A 450 -0.48 17.83 -1.82
C PHE A 450 -1.60 18.86 -1.63
N ASN A 451 -1.26 20.09 -1.29
CA ASN A 451 -2.25 21.17 -1.22
C ASN A 451 -2.89 21.42 -2.59
N ARG A 452 -4.21 21.59 -2.62
CA ARG A 452 -4.95 21.95 -3.84
C ARG A 452 -4.47 23.29 -4.39
N THR A 453 -4.47 23.39 -5.71
CA THR A 453 -4.13 24.65 -6.38
C THR A 453 -5.31 25.61 -6.36
N VAL A 454 -5.08 26.86 -5.95
CA VAL A 454 -6.14 27.88 -5.86
C VAL A 454 -6.30 28.59 -7.20
N GLU A 455 -7.51 28.61 -7.74
CA GLU A 455 -7.86 29.32 -8.97
C GLU A 455 -8.61 30.62 -8.69
N PHE A 456 -8.05 31.72 -9.17
CA PHE A 456 -8.68 33.06 -9.22
C PHE A 456 -8.06 33.88 -10.37
N LEU A 457 -8.63 35.06 -10.67
CA LEU A 457 -8.13 35.96 -11.71
C LEU A 457 -6.91 36.76 -11.20
N SER A 458 -5.73 36.13 -11.19
CA SER A 458 -4.51 36.71 -10.62
C SER A 458 -4.06 38.01 -11.32
N TRP A 459 -3.45 38.93 -10.58
CA TRP A 459 -2.80 40.14 -11.11
C TRP A 459 -1.64 39.85 -12.08
N SER A 460 -1.03 38.68 -11.97
CA SER A 460 0.17 38.31 -12.72
C SER A 460 -0.11 37.63 -14.08
N GLU A 461 -1.37 37.36 -14.40
CA GLU A 461 -1.75 36.59 -15.59
C GLU A 461 -1.88 37.48 -16.85
N PRO A 462 -1.48 37.01 -18.05
CA PRO A 462 -1.57 37.79 -19.29
C PRO A 462 -3.00 38.24 -19.62
N LEU A 463 -3.99 37.38 -19.36
CA LEU A 463 -5.41 37.71 -19.54
C LEU A 463 -5.81 38.90 -18.64
N SER A 464 -5.31 38.93 -17.41
CA SER A 464 -5.60 40.01 -16.47
C SER A 464 -5.01 41.33 -16.93
N TRP A 465 -3.78 41.32 -17.43
CA TRP A 465 -3.13 42.52 -17.97
C TRP A 465 -3.89 43.09 -19.17
N ALA A 466 -4.36 42.24 -20.07
CA ALA A 466 -5.16 42.68 -21.22
C ALA A 466 -6.47 43.36 -20.78
N LEU A 467 -7.20 42.76 -19.83
CA LEU A 467 -8.46 43.31 -19.31
C LEU A 467 -8.24 44.62 -18.52
N LEU A 468 -7.20 44.68 -17.68
CA LEU A 468 -6.84 45.88 -16.92
C LEU A 468 -6.40 47.03 -17.83
N ALA A 469 -5.61 46.74 -18.88
CA ALA A 469 -5.20 47.74 -19.86
C ALA A 469 -6.42 48.36 -20.58
N LEU A 470 -7.40 47.53 -20.96
CA LEU A 470 -8.64 48.01 -21.57
C LEU A 470 -9.49 48.84 -20.60
N ALA A 471 -9.58 48.45 -19.34
CA ALA A 471 -10.26 49.24 -18.30
C ALA A 471 -9.60 50.61 -18.08
N MET A 472 -8.26 50.64 -17.96
CA MET A 472 -7.49 51.87 -17.80
C MET A 472 -7.62 52.79 -19.01
N LEU A 473 -7.58 52.24 -20.22
CA LEU A 473 -7.78 53.01 -21.45
C LEU A 473 -9.16 53.66 -21.48
N LEU A 474 -10.21 52.94 -21.07
CA LEU A 474 -11.56 53.49 -20.96
C LEU A 474 -11.61 54.62 -19.92
N ILE A 475 -11.07 54.44 -18.72
CA ILE A 475 -11.03 55.51 -17.70
C ILE A 475 -10.30 56.75 -18.21
N LEU A 476 -9.14 56.58 -18.86
CA LEU A 476 -8.39 57.69 -19.46
C LEU A 476 -9.22 58.41 -20.52
N LEU A 477 -9.95 57.67 -21.37
CA LEU A 477 -10.84 58.25 -22.37
C LEU A 477 -12.00 59.02 -21.72
N MET A 478 -12.60 58.50 -20.64
CA MET A 478 -13.64 59.19 -19.87
C MET A 478 -13.13 60.51 -19.27
N VAL A 479 -11.93 60.49 -18.68
CA VAL A 479 -11.28 61.69 -18.12
C VAL A 479 -10.96 62.70 -19.21
N ALA A 480 -10.40 62.27 -20.34
CA ALA A 480 -10.12 63.15 -21.48
C ALA A 480 -11.40 63.81 -22.02
N LEU A 481 -12.49 63.06 -22.14
CA LEU A 481 -13.80 63.59 -22.55
C LEU A 481 -14.37 64.58 -21.53
N ALA A 482 -14.22 64.31 -20.22
CA ALA A 482 -14.63 65.23 -19.17
C ALA A 482 -13.85 66.55 -19.23
N VAL A 483 -12.52 66.50 -19.40
CA VAL A 483 -11.68 67.69 -19.55
C VAL A 483 -12.07 68.48 -20.80
N LEU A 484 -12.26 67.80 -21.94
CA LEU A 484 -12.69 68.44 -23.19
C LEU A 484 -14.03 69.19 -23.03
N PHE A 485 -14.99 68.57 -22.34
CA PHE A 485 -16.31 69.17 -22.09
C PHE A 485 -16.25 70.30 -21.06
N ALA A 486 -15.34 70.24 -20.09
CA ALA A 486 -15.11 71.32 -19.13
C ALA A 486 -14.55 72.57 -19.80
N LEU A 487 -13.54 72.41 -20.66
CA LEU A 487 -12.95 73.50 -21.43
C LEU A 487 -13.97 74.16 -22.37
N ASN A 488 -14.93 73.39 -22.90
CA ASN A 488 -15.97 73.85 -23.80
C ASN A 488 -17.35 73.99 -23.13
N ALA A 489 -17.41 74.13 -21.80
CA ALA A 489 -18.68 74.07 -21.05
C ALA A 489 -19.71 75.15 -21.44
N SER A 490 -19.24 76.29 -21.94
CA SER A 490 -20.08 77.39 -22.41
C SER A 490 -20.76 77.12 -23.76
N THR A 491 -20.26 76.13 -24.53
CA THR A 491 -20.71 75.84 -25.90
C THR A 491 -22.09 75.17 -25.94
N PRO A 492 -22.90 75.42 -26.99
CA PRO A 492 -24.24 74.87 -27.11
C PRO A 492 -24.26 73.33 -27.19
N VAL A 493 -23.23 72.69 -27.75
CA VAL A 493 -23.12 71.22 -27.81
C VAL A 493 -22.97 70.60 -26.42
N VAL A 494 -22.19 71.19 -25.51
CA VAL A 494 -22.05 70.66 -24.13
C VAL A 494 -23.32 70.91 -23.31
N LYS A 495 -23.99 72.06 -23.53
CA LYS A 495 -25.29 72.35 -22.91
C LYS A 495 -26.37 71.38 -23.41
N SER A 496 -26.38 71.04 -24.70
CA SER A 496 -27.30 70.05 -25.27
C SER A 496 -26.97 68.63 -24.83
N ALA A 497 -25.68 68.32 -24.59
CA ALA A 497 -25.22 67.06 -24.01
C ALA A 497 -25.66 66.84 -22.55
N GLY A 498 -26.23 67.86 -21.92
CA GLY A 498 -26.79 67.79 -20.58
C GLY A 498 -26.18 68.76 -19.57
N GLY A 499 -25.28 69.66 -20.00
CA GLY A 499 -24.64 70.65 -19.14
C GLY A 499 -23.97 70.02 -17.93
N LYS A 500 -24.33 70.43 -16.71
CA LYS A 500 -23.77 69.89 -15.45
C LYS A 500 -24.01 68.38 -15.28
N MET A 501 -25.12 67.84 -15.78
CA MET A 501 -25.45 66.40 -15.69
C MET A 501 -24.50 65.53 -16.53
N CYS A 502 -23.85 66.11 -17.54
CA CYS A 502 -22.90 65.41 -18.40
C CYS A 502 -21.66 64.93 -17.61
N PHE A 503 -21.16 65.77 -16.69
CA PHE A 503 -20.05 65.42 -15.80
C PHE A 503 -20.46 64.35 -14.78
N LEU A 504 -21.70 64.39 -14.29
CA LEU A 504 -22.24 63.35 -13.41
C LEU A 504 -22.29 61.98 -14.13
N MET A 505 -22.74 61.96 -15.39
CA MET A 505 -22.76 60.73 -16.22
C MET A 505 -21.36 60.19 -16.52
N LEU A 506 -20.38 61.06 -16.84
CA LEU A 506 -18.99 60.63 -17.06
C LEU A 506 -18.36 60.10 -15.77
N GLY A 507 -18.58 60.77 -14.64
CA GLY A 507 -18.08 60.35 -13.34
C GLY A 507 -18.67 59.02 -12.88
N SER A 508 -19.98 58.81 -13.09
CA SER A 508 -20.65 57.57 -12.69
C SER A 508 -20.25 56.38 -13.57
N LEU A 509 -20.02 56.58 -14.87
CA LEU A 509 -19.43 55.56 -15.76
C LEU A 509 -17.97 55.26 -15.39
N ALA A 510 -17.17 56.25 -15.02
CA ALA A 510 -15.80 56.03 -14.54
C ALA A 510 -15.80 55.21 -13.25
N CYS A 511 -16.70 55.52 -12.31
CA CYS A 511 -16.88 54.75 -11.07
C CYS A 511 -17.33 53.30 -11.35
N THR A 512 -18.21 53.11 -12.34
CA THR A 512 -18.61 51.78 -12.82
C THR A 512 -17.43 51.02 -13.44
N CYS A 513 -16.51 51.71 -14.12
CA CYS A 513 -15.29 51.09 -14.62
C CYS A 513 -14.34 50.70 -13.48
N SER A 514 -14.27 51.52 -12.42
CA SER A 514 -13.47 51.23 -11.24
C SER A 514 -13.94 49.99 -10.45
N SER A 515 -15.20 49.57 -10.58
CA SER A 515 -15.65 48.32 -9.92
C SER A 515 -15.00 47.07 -10.52
N LEU A 516 -14.45 47.14 -11.74
CA LEU A 516 -13.77 46.02 -12.40
C LEU A 516 -12.51 45.58 -11.65
N PHE A 517 -11.83 46.50 -10.95
CA PHE A 517 -10.64 46.15 -10.17
C PHE A 517 -10.95 45.17 -9.03
N CYS A 518 -12.19 45.12 -8.55
CA CYS A 518 -12.62 44.18 -7.50
C CYS A 518 -12.73 42.72 -7.98
N TYR A 519 -12.50 42.45 -9.27
CA TYR A 519 -12.47 41.10 -9.84
C TYR A 519 -11.05 40.50 -9.89
N PHE A 520 -10.01 41.30 -9.70
CA PHE A 520 -8.62 40.89 -9.86
C PHE A 520 -7.94 40.64 -8.51
N GLY A 521 -7.08 39.62 -8.48
CA GLY A 521 -6.35 39.20 -7.30
C GLY A 521 -7.14 38.27 -6.38
N GLU A 522 -6.54 37.98 -5.23
CA GLU A 522 -7.16 37.16 -4.20
C GLU A 522 -8.39 37.89 -3.63
N PRO A 523 -9.60 37.27 -3.65
CA PRO A 523 -10.82 37.89 -3.15
C PRO A 523 -10.71 38.27 -1.67
N SER A 524 -10.56 39.57 -1.39
CA SER A 524 -10.62 40.09 -0.04
C SER A 524 -12.06 40.38 0.37
N ARG A 525 -12.34 40.41 1.68
CA ARG A 525 -13.65 40.82 2.19
C ARG A 525 -14.07 42.20 1.68
N ALA A 526 -13.13 43.15 1.63
CA ALA A 526 -13.40 44.50 1.12
C ALA A 526 -13.74 44.50 -0.38
N ALA A 527 -13.00 43.73 -1.19
CA ALA A 527 -13.27 43.62 -2.63
C ALA A 527 -14.65 43.00 -2.90
N CYS A 528 -15.02 41.94 -2.18
CA CYS A 528 -16.34 41.31 -2.34
C CYS A 528 -17.48 42.25 -1.94
N LEU A 529 -17.36 42.96 -0.81
CA LEU A 529 -18.38 43.91 -0.33
C LEU A 529 -18.54 45.13 -1.24
N LEU A 530 -17.45 45.64 -1.84
CA LEU A 530 -17.50 46.83 -2.69
C LEU A 530 -17.96 46.53 -4.11
N ARG A 531 -17.73 45.30 -4.60
CA ARG A 531 -17.91 44.90 -6.01
C ARG A 531 -19.32 45.18 -6.55
N LEU A 532 -20.36 44.70 -5.84
CA LEU A 532 -21.74 44.87 -6.26
C LEU A 532 -22.24 46.33 -6.14
N PRO A 533 -22.14 47.00 -4.98
CA PRO A 533 -22.68 48.35 -4.82
C PRO A 533 -21.96 49.38 -5.69
N LEU A 534 -20.64 49.28 -5.84
CA LEU A 534 -19.87 50.21 -6.67
C LEU A 534 -20.27 50.13 -8.14
N PHE A 535 -20.55 48.93 -8.65
CA PHE A 535 -21.08 48.73 -10.00
C PHE A 535 -22.53 49.22 -10.11
N ALA A 536 -23.43 48.65 -9.31
CA ALA A 536 -24.87 48.81 -9.49
C ALA A 536 -25.35 50.24 -9.22
N ILE A 537 -24.87 50.89 -8.15
CA ILE A 537 -25.28 52.26 -7.80
C ILE A 537 -24.77 53.24 -8.85
N SER A 538 -23.50 53.15 -9.22
CA SER A 538 -22.88 54.05 -10.20
C SER A 538 -23.50 53.91 -11.60
N PHE A 539 -23.79 52.68 -12.01
CA PHE A 539 -24.42 52.43 -13.31
C PHE A 539 -25.88 52.90 -13.33
N THR A 540 -26.62 52.73 -12.22
CA THR A 540 -27.97 53.29 -12.07
C THR A 540 -27.96 54.80 -12.17
N VAL A 541 -27.04 55.52 -11.50
CA VAL A 541 -26.91 56.99 -11.64
C VAL A 541 -26.76 57.39 -13.12
N PHE A 542 -25.92 56.67 -13.87
CA PHE A 542 -25.76 56.91 -15.32
C PHE A 542 -27.09 56.71 -16.07
N LEU A 543 -27.73 55.54 -15.92
CA LEU A 543 -28.98 55.22 -16.60
C LEU A 543 -30.11 56.17 -16.22
N SER A 544 -30.24 56.56 -14.95
CA SER A 544 -31.25 57.52 -14.51
C SER A 544 -31.04 58.90 -15.15
N CYS A 545 -29.79 59.34 -15.30
CA CYS A 545 -29.48 60.59 -16.02
C CYS A 545 -29.85 60.50 -17.50
N VAL A 546 -29.55 59.37 -18.15
CA VAL A 546 -29.91 59.10 -19.55
C VAL A 546 -31.43 59.05 -19.72
N ALA A 547 -32.15 58.30 -18.89
CA ALA A 547 -33.62 58.22 -18.91
C ALA A 547 -34.26 59.59 -18.77
N THR A 548 -33.78 60.39 -17.80
CA THR A 548 -34.25 61.75 -17.57
C THR A 548 -34.07 62.63 -18.80
N ARG A 549 -32.91 62.52 -19.48
CA ARG A 549 -32.62 63.28 -20.68
C ARG A 549 -33.47 62.83 -21.87
N SER A 550 -33.59 61.53 -22.11
CA SER A 550 -34.45 60.98 -23.15
C SER A 550 -35.91 61.38 -22.95
N PHE A 551 -36.39 61.34 -21.71
CA PHE A 551 -37.75 61.80 -21.36
C PHE A 551 -37.93 63.31 -21.59
N GLN A 552 -36.98 64.15 -21.18
CA GLN A 552 -37.02 65.60 -21.46
C GLN A 552 -37.13 65.88 -22.96
N ILE A 553 -36.32 65.22 -23.77
CA ILE A 553 -36.34 65.38 -25.24
C ILE A 553 -37.69 64.94 -25.81
N LEU A 554 -38.23 63.80 -25.35
CA LEU A 554 -39.54 63.31 -25.77
C LEU A 554 -40.68 64.29 -25.39
N CYS A 555 -40.64 64.86 -24.20
CA CYS A 555 -41.61 65.86 -23.75
C CYS A 555 -41.59 67.13 -24.62
N ILE A 556 -40.41 67.69 -24.89
CA ILE A 556 -40.26 68.92 -25.68
C ILE A 556 -40.81 68.75 -27.10
N PHE A 557 -40.53 67.62 -27.75
CA PHE A 557 -40.80 67.46 -29.18
C PHE A 557 -42.05 66.61 -29.51
N LYS A 558 -42.46 65.65 -28.68
CA LYS A 558 -43.64 64.79 -28.95
C LYS A 558 -44.80 65.06 -27.99
N LEU A 559 -44.54 65.33 -26.70
CA LEU A 559 -45.59 65.36 -25.66
C LEU A 559 -46.14 66.76 -25.32
N ASN A 560 -45.45 67.83 -25.73
CA ASN A 560 -45.89 69.22 -25.51
C ASN A 560 -47.26 69.53 -26.16
N ALA A 561 -47.65 68.76 -27.18
CA ALA A 561 -48.95 68.87 -27.83
C ALA A 561 -50.10 68.11 -27.13
N ARG A 562 -49.81 67.20 -26.17
CA ARG A 562 -50.82 66.35 -25.50
C ARG A 562 -51.00 66.65 -24.01
N CYS A 563 -49.95 66.96 -23.24
CA CYS A 563 -50.02 67.18 -21.79
C CYS A 563 -49.02 68.24 -21.27
N PRO A 564 -49.24 69.54 -21.49
CA PRO A 564 -48.30 70.61 -21.06
C PRO A 564 -48.19 70.74 -19.53
N VAL A 565 -49.30 70.53 -18.79
CA VAL A 565 -49.38 70.72 -17.33
C VAL A 565 -48.45 69.77 -16.56
N LEU A 566 -48.33 68.52 -16.99
CA LEU A 566 -47.49 67.51 -16.33
C LEU A 566 -46.00 67.84 -16.49
N TYR A 567 -45.60 68.32 -17.68
CA TYR A 567 -44.22 68.66 -17.99
C TYR A 567 -43.77 69.94 -17.27
N GLU A 568 -44.62 70.96 -17.21
CA GLU A 568 -44.34 72.17 -16.43
C GLU A 568 -44.22 71.87 -14.92
N ALA A 569 -45.08 70.99 -14.38
CA ALA A 569 -44.99 70.54 -13.00
C ALA A 569 -43.69 69.76 -12.72
N TRP A 570 -43.27 68.90 -13.65
CA TRP A 570 -42.02 68.15 -13.58
C TRP A 570 -40.79 69.06 -13.55
N LEU A 571 -40.76 70.09 -14.40
CA LEU A 571 -39.69 71.09 -14.42
C LEU A 571 -39.68 71.96 -13.15
N ARG A 572 -40.85 72.42 -12.71
CA ARG A 572 -40.99 73.31 -11.53
C ARG A 572 -40.57 72.65 -10.23
N ARG A 573 -40.71 71.32 -10.10
CA ARG A 573 -40.33 70.53 -8.91
C ARG A 573 -38.93 69.88 -9.00
N GLN A 574 -38.04 70.37 -9.88
CA GLN A 574 -36.72 69.76 -10.09
C GLN A 574 -36.77 68.25 -10.43
N GLY A 575 -37.80 67.81 -11.16
CA GLY A 575 -38.06 66.40 -11.50
C GLY A 575 -36.85 65.58 -11.97
N PRO A 576 -35.94 66.12 -12.81
CA PRO A 576 -34.68 65.46 -13.17
C PRO A 576 -33.81 65.02 -12.00
N VAL A 577 -33.66 65.88 -10.99
CA VAL A 577 -32.83 65.60 -9.80
C VAL A 577 -33.55 64.61 -8.88
N VAL A 578 -34.87 64.79 -8.71
CA VAL A 578 -35.71 63.90 -7.89
C VAL A 578 -35.72 62.48 -8.44
N PHE A 579 -35.83 62.29 -9.75
CA PHE A 579 -35.82 60.97 -10.37
C PHE A 579 -34.48 60.25 -10.19
N VAL A 580 -33.37 60.95 -10.44
CA VAL A 580 -32.02 60.38 -10.25
C VAL A 580 -31.82 60.00 -8.78
N ALA A 581 -32.19 60.87 -7.84
CA ALA A 581 -32.08 60.59 -6.41
C ALA A 581 -32.95 59.40 -5.98
N ALA A 582 -34.22 59.35 -6.41
CA ALA A 582 -35.14 58.27 -6.06
C ALA A 582 -34.70 56.91 -6.65
N SER A 583 -34.33 56.88 -7.93
CA SER A 583 -33.85 55.66 -8.59
C SER A 583 -32.54 55.14 -7.97
N THR A 584 -31.62 56.06 -7.63
CA THR A 584 -30.38 55.70 -6.92
C THR A 584 -30.67 55.20 -5.50
N ALA A 585 -31.62 55.80 -4.77
CA ALA A 585 -32.01 55.36 -3.43
C ALA A 585 -32.63 53.95 -3.46
N VAL A 586 -33.46 53.65 -4.46
CA VAL A 586 -34.00 52.29 -4.68
C VAL A 586 -32.87 51.30 -4.91
N GLN A 587 -31.91 51.61 -5.78
CA GLN A 587 -30.75 50.75 -6.01
C GLN A 587 -29.91 50.55 -4.74
N ALA A 588 -29.64 51.62 -3.99
CA ALA A 588 -28.88 51.54 -2.74
C ALA A 588 -29.58 50.65 -1.70
N ALA A 589 -30.91 50.77 -1.57
CA ALA A 589 -31.70 49.91 -0.69
C ALA A 589 -31.63 48.44 -1.12
N LEU A 590 -31.71 48.15 -2.43
CA LEU A 590 -31.56 46.77 -2.95
C LEU A 590 -30.17 46.20 -2.65
N CYS A 591 -29.10 46.98 -2.82
CA CYS A 591 -27.75 46.55 -2.47
C CYS A 591 -27.58 46.31 -0.96
N LEU A 592 -28.13 47.18 -0.11
CA LEU A 592 -28.10 47.02 1.35
C LEU A 592 -28.86 45.78 1.81
N LEU A 593 -30.05 45.54 1.25
CA LEU A 593 -30.84 44.34 1.53
C LEU A 593 -30.12 43.06 1.08
N ALA A 594 -29.41 43.11 -0.05
CA ALA A 594 -28.64 41.97 -0.54
C ALA A 594 -27.48 41.59 0.38
N GLU A 595 -26.73 42.58 0.87
CA GLU A 595 -25.63 42.36 1.82
C GLU A 595 -26.15 41.97 3.22
N ALA A 596 -27.31 42.48 3.64
CA ALA A 596 -27.94 42.12 4.92
C ALA A 596 -28.48 40.69 4.92
N ALA A 597 -29.05 40.22 3.81
CA ALA A 597 -29.59 38.87 3.69
C ALA A 597 -28.48 37.82 3.56
N SER A 598 -27.41 38.14 2.84
CA SER A 598 -26.30 37.23 2.54
C SER A 598 -25.02 38.04 2.33
N PRO A 599 -24.15 38.16 3.35
CA PRO A 599 -22.96 39.00 3.26
C PRO A 599 -21.98 38.45 2.24
N SER A 600 -21.47 39.33 1.37
CA SER A 600 -20.49 38.99 0.34
C SER A 600 -19.13 38.63 0.96
N VAL A 601 -18.89 37.34 1.20
CA VAL A 601 -17.63 36.81 1.76
C VAL A 601 -16.87 35.92 0.76
N PRO A 602 -15.52 35.86 0.85
CA PRO A 602 -14.74 34.91 0.08
C PRO A 602 -15.11 33.46 0.45
N ARG A 603 -15.33 32.62 -0.56
CA ARG A 603 -15.73 31.22 -0.41
C ARG A 603 -14.84 30.33 -1.28
N TRP A 604 -14.44 29.20 -0.70
CA TRP A 604 -13.75 28.12 -1.37
C TRP A 604 -14.78 27.17 -1.99
N ASP A 605 -14.73 27.00 -3.32
CA ASP A 605 -15.52 26.02 -4.05
C ASP A 605 -14.63 24.84 -4.51
N TYR A 606 -14.85 23.69 -3.86
CA TYR A 606 -14.15 22.44 -4.13
C TYR A 606 -14.85 21.57 -5.20
N SER A 607 -15.99 22.02 -5.75
CA SER A 607 -16.81 21.23 -6.69
C SER A 607 -16.34 21.31 -8.14
N VAL A 608 -15.34 22.14 -8.44
CA VAL A 608 -14.92 22.42 -9.81
C VAL A 608 -14.01 21.33 -10.37
N ARG A 609 -12.94 20.95 -9.65
CA ARG A 609 -12.07 19.80 -9.95
C ARG A 609 -11.43 19.26 -8.68
N ALA A 610 -10.93 18.02 -8.69
CA ALA A 610 -10.32 17.40 -7.52
C ALA A 610 -8.98 18.06 -7.13
N GLU A 611 -8.22 18.53 -8.13
CA GLU A 611 -6.89 19.11 -7.97
C GLU A 611 -6.87 20.64 -7.78
N ARG A 612 -8.03 21.30 -7.97
CA ARG A 612 -8.19 22.75 -7.95
C ARG A 612 -9.31 23.17 -7.04
N VAL A 613 -9.13 24.31 -6.38
CA VAL A 613 -10.18 24.97 -5.60
C VAL A 613 -10.37 26.37 -6.14
N VAL A 614 -11.61 26.75 -6.45
CA VAL A 614 -11.91 28.11 -6.92
C VAL A 614 -12.19 28.99 -5.71
N LEU A 615 -11.51 30.13 -5.63
CA LEU A 615 -11.77 31.13 -4.61
C LEU A 615 -12.57 32.28 -5.23
N GLU A 616 -13.81 32.46 -4.79
CA GLU A 616 -14.74 33.45 -5.33
C GLU A 616 -15.54 34.17 -4.25
N CYS A 617 -16.17 35.30 -4.59
CA CYS A 617 -17.11 35.95 -3.69
C CYS A 617 -18.44 35.18 -3.73
N ALA A 618 -18.97 34.80 -2.57
CA ALA A 618 -20.18 34.00 -2.47
C ALA A 618 -21.34 34.62 -3.27
N PRO A 619 -22.02 33.84 -4.14
CA PRO A 619 -23.18 34.33 -4.87
C PRO A 619 -24.34 34.57 -3.90
N SER A 620 -25.02 35.71 -4.04
CA SER A 620 -26.24 36.01 -3.31
C SER A 620 -27.43 36.08 -4.26
N ALA A 621 -28.46 35.27 -4.00
CA ALA A 621 -29.72 35.36 -4.74
C ALA A 621 -30.35 36.76 -4.65
N ALA A 622 -30.05 37.50 -3.58
CA ALA A 622 -30.47 38.88 -3.42
C ALA A 622 -29.68 39.88 -4.31
N ALA A 623 -28.45 39.56 -4.73
CA ALA A 623 -27.72 40.38 -5.71
C ALA A 623 -28.37 40.35 -7.10
N ASP A 624 -29.05 39.24 -7.45
CA ASP A 624 -29.76 39.14 -8.73
C ASP A 624 -30.89 40.17 -8.83
N ALA A 625 -31.55 40.52 -7.72
CA ALA A 625 -32.56 41.57 -7.69
C ALA A 625 -31.97 42.96 -7.98
N ALA A 626 -30.79 43.27 -7.43
CA ALA A 626 -30.08 44.52 -7.69
C ALA A 626 -29.64 44.64 -9.16
N ILE A 627 -29.19 43.53 -9.77
CA ILE A 627 -28.84 43.47 -11.20
C ILE A 627 -30.10 43.56 -12.06
N ALA A 628 -31.17 42.86 -11.72
CA ALA A 628 -32.44 42.90 -12.45
C ALA A 628 -33.02 44.32 -12.53
N TYR A 629 -32.93 45.12 -11.46
CA TYR A 629 -33.34 46.52 -11.49
C TYR A 629 -32.53 47.34 -12.52
N THR A 630 -31.21 47.16 -12.60
CA THR A 630 -30.38 47.86 -13.60
C THR A 630 -30.77 47.49 -15.05
N VAL A 631 -31.12 46.22 -15.29
CA VAL A 631 -31.57 45.74 -16.61
C VAL A 631 -32.96 46.29 -16.95
N LEU A 632 -33.88 46.34 -15.99
CA LEU A 632 -35.21 46.95 -16.19
C LEU A 632 -35.09 48.45 -16.48
N LEU A 633 -34.21 49.15 -15.76
CA LEU A 633 -33.95 50.57 -15.99
C LEU A 633 -33.30 50.80 -17.36
N SER A 634 -32.38 49.94 -17.80
CA SER A 634 -31.76 50.05 -19.13
C SER A 634 -32.75 49.75 -20.26
N ALA A 635 -33.66 48.79 -20.08
CA ALA A 635 -34.78 48.55 -21.00
C ALA A 635 -35.72 49.75 -21.07
N GLY A 636 -36.03 50.39 -19.94
CA GLY A 636 -36.78 51.65 -19.89
C GLY A 636 -36.06 52.79 -20.63
N CYS A 637 -34.74 52.93 -20.45
CA CYS A 637 -33.91 53.88 -21.19
C CYS A 637 -33.97 53.61 -22.70
N PHE A 638 -33.90 52.33 -23.11
CA PHE A 638 -33.99 51.92 -24.50
C PHE A 638 -35.35 52.31 -25.10
N ALA A 639 -36.45 52.01 -24.42
CA ALA A 639 -37.79 52.37 -24.89
C ALA A 639 -37.97 53.89 -25.07
N LEU A 640 -37.49 54.68 -24.10
CA LEU A 640 -37.52 56.15 -24.16
C LEU A 640 -36.63 56.70 -25.30
N SER A 641 -35.44 56.13 -25.48
CA SER A 641 -34.51 56.51 -26.55
C SER A 641 -35.05 56.16 -27.93
N TYR A 642 -35.63 54.96 -28.08
CA TYR A 642 -36.26 54.48 -29.31
C TYR A 642 -37.45 55.35 -29.70
N ALA A 643 -38.30 55.74 -28.74
CA ALA A 643 -39.40 56.67 -29.01
C ALA A 643 -38.92 58.04 -29.53
N GLY A 644 -37.66 58.40 -29.31
CA GLY A 644 -37.01 59.62 -29.80
C GLY A 644 -36.36 59.50 -31.18
N THR A 645 -36.41 58.37 -31.88
CA THR A 645 -35.66 58.21 -33.17
C THR A 645 -36.24 59.00 -34.34
N ASP A 646 -37.52 59.39 -34.29
CA ASP A 646 -38.21 60.17 -35.34
C ASP A 646 -38.03 61.69 -35.21
N LEU A 647 -37.13 62.12 -34.31
CA LEU A 647 -36.79 63.52 -34.07
C LEU A 647 -35.84 64.06 -35.18
N PRO A 648 -35.72 65.38 -35.40
CA PRO A 648 -35.10 65.92 -36.61
C PRO A 648 -33.70 65.42 -36.90
N ALA A 649 -33.41 65.21 -38.19
CA ALA A 649 -32.17 64.66 -38.74
C ALA A 649 -30.87 65.42 -38.38
N ALA A 650 -30.94 66.60 -37.76
CA ALA A 650 -29.79 67.29 -37.19
C ALA A 650 -29.32 66.68 -35.85
N TYR A 651 -30.09 65.75 -35.27
CA TYR A 651 -29.83 65.13 -33.97
C TYR A 651 -29.83 63.60 -34.09
N ASN A 652 -28.72 63.03 -34.57
CA ASN A 652 -28.46 61.57 -34.56
C ASN A 652 -28.25 61.01 -33.13
N GLU A 653 -28.47 61.81 -32.09
CA GLU A 653 -28.23 61.47 -30.68
C GLU A 653 -29.12 60.31 -30.20
N ALA A 654 -30.44 60.38 -30.43
CA ALA A 654 -31.36 59.33 -30.01
C ALA A 654 -31.09 58.01 -30.75
N LYS A 655 -30.72 58.06 -32.04
CA LYS A 655 -30.37 56.87 -32.83
C LYS A 655 -29.09 56.20 -32.32
N SER A 656 -28.05 56.99 -32.10
CA SER A 656 -26.75 56.52 -31.58
C SER A 656 -26.89 55.92 -30.18
N LEU A 657 -27.62 56.58 -29.28
CA LEU A 657 -27.89 56.08 -27.94
C LEU A 657 -28.72 54.79 -27.94
N THR A 658 -29.72 54.68 -28.83
CA THR A 658 -30.54 53.46 -28.96
C THR A 658 -29.70 52.26 -29.38
N VAL A 659 -28.78 52.43 -30.33
CA VAL A 659 -27.86 51.37 -30.76
C VAL A 659 -26.93 50.95 -29.60
N SER A 660 -26.40 51.91 -28.84
CA SER A 660 -25.56 51.60 -27.67
C SER A 660 -26.30 50.88 -26.55
N LEU A 661 -27.54 51.27 -26.27
CA LEU A 661 -28.39 50.59 -25.27
C LEU A 661 -28.76 49.17 -25.72
N LEU A 662 -29.01 48.96 -27.01
CA LEU A 662 -29.22 47.62 -27.56
C LEU A 662 -27.98 46.73 -27.43
N LEU A 663 -26.79 47.28 -27.73
CA LEU A 663 -25.53 46.56 -27.57
C LEU A 663 -25.26 46.22 -26.09
N HIS A 664 -25.54 47.13 -25.16
CA HIS A 664 -25.48 46.87 -23.72
C HIS A 664 -26.42 45.73 -23.28
N LEU A 665 -27.69 45.75 -23.72
CA LEU A 665 -28.66 44.69 -23.42
C LEU A 665 -28.18 43.33 -23.99
N GLY A 666 -27.63 43.33 -25.20
CA GLY A 666 -27.03 42.15 -25.82
C GLY A 666 -25.83 41.60 -25.03
N CYS A 667 -24.89 42.45 -24.63
CA CYS A 667 -23.75 42.06 -23.79
C CYS A 667 -24.22 41.50 -22.43
N SER A 668 -25.23 42.11 -21.82
CA SER A 668 -25.78 41.66 -20.54
C SER A 668 -26.42 40.27 -20.66
N ALA A 669 -27.19 40.03 -21.73
CA ALA A 669 -27.76 38.72 -22.03
C ALA A 669 -26.68 37.64 -22.27
N ALA A 670 -25.61 37.97 -23.01
CA ALA A 670 -24.51 37.05 -23.28
C ALA A 670 -23.80 36.62 -21.99
N VAL A 671 -23.54 37.56 -21.07
CA VAL A 671 -22.94 37.24 -19.76
C VAL A 671 -23.86 36.33 -18.94
N LEU A 672 -25.16 36.62 -18.87
CA LEU A 672 -26.12 35.77 -18.15
C LEU A 672 -26.18 34.34 -18.71
N CYS A 673 -26.19 34.20 -20.04
CA CYS A 673 -26.16 32.87 -20.68
C CYS A 673 -24.86 32.09 -20.40
N SER A 674 -23.74 32.78 -20.14
CA SER A 674 -22.43 32.14 -19.95
C SER A 674 -22.21 31.53 -18.56
N GLN A 675 -23.01 31.93 -17.55
CA GLN A 675 -22.84 31.53 -16.14
C GLN A 675 -23.00 30.01 -15.89
N GLY A 676 -23.72 29.30 -16.78
CA GLY A 676 -23.84 27.84 -16.70
C GLY A 676 -22.74 27.05 -17.41
N ALA A 677 -22.04 27.68 -18.36
CA ALA A 677 -21.07 27.03 -19.24
C ALA A 677 -19.61 27.26 -18.82
N LEU A 678 -19.32 28.43 -18.25
CA LEU A 678 -18.01 28.80 -17.75
C LEU A 678 -18.02 28.74 -16.21
N ARG A 679 -16.93 28.25 -15.62
CA ARG A 679 -16.72 28.23 -14.16
C ARG A 679 -15.36 28.80 -13.80
N GLY A 680 -15.23 29.27 -12.56
CA GLY A 680 -13.99 29.79 -12.00
C GLY A 680 -13.43 30.96 -12.80
N ARG A 681 -12.14 30.89 -13.16
CA ARG A 681 -11.43 31.99 -13.83
C ARG A 681 -12.10 32.49 -15.12
N ALA A 682 -12.70 31.59 -15.89
CA ALA A 682 -13.27 31.93 -17.20
C ALA A 682 -14.58 32.72 -17.06
N GLU A 683 -15.37 32.41 -16.03
CA GLU A 683 -16.60 33.12 -15.71
C GLU A 683 -16.30 34.56 -15.24
N ALA A 684 -15.32 34.71 -14.34
CA ALA A 684 -14.88 36.03 -13.88
C ALA A 684 -14.41 36.91 -15.05
N ALA A 685 -13.61 36.35 -15.96
CA ALA A 685 -13.14 37.06 -17.16
C ALA A 685 -14.31 37.45 -18.09
N ALA A 686 -15.30 36.58 -18.30
CA ALA A 686 -16.47 36.87 -19.12
C ALA A 686 -17.30 38.04 -18.56
N ARG A 687 -17.48 38.11 -17.23
CA ARG A 687 -18.18 39.23 -16.57
C ARG A 687 -17.44 40.56 -16.79
N VAL A 688 -16.11 40.58 -16.59
CA VAL A 688 -15.29 41.79 -16.82
C VAL A 688 -15.35 42.25 -18.27
N LEU A 689 -15.23 41.31 -19.22
CA LEU A 689 -15.29 41.61 -20.65
C LEU A 689 -16.66 42.17 -21.06
N GLY A 690 -17.76 41.60 -20.55
CA GLY A 690 -19.11 42.09 -20.81
C GLY A 690 -19.37 43.51 -20.28
N THR A 691 -18.85 43.83 -19.10
CA THR A 691 -18.91 45.19 -18.55
C THR A 691 -18.06 46.18 -19.34
N LEU A 692 -16.84 45.82 -19.75
CA LEU A 692 -16.01 46.66 -20.63
C LEU A 692 -16.69 46.95 -21.96
N GLY A 693 -17.31 45.94 -22.57
CA GLY A 693 -18.13 46.09 -23.78
C GLY A 693 -19.29 47.04 -23.58
N THR A 694 -20.02 46.92 -22.46
CA THR A 694 -21.11 47.84 -22.08
C THR A 694 -20.62 49.28 -21.96
N LEU A 695 -19.53 49.51 -21.22
CA LEU A 695 -18.98 50.84 -21.00
C LEU A 695 -18.50 51.48 -22.30
N GLY A 696 -17.77 50.71 -23.13
CA GLY A 696 -17.33 51.15 -24.45
C GLY A 696 -18.48 51.50 -25.39
N ALA A 697 -19.54 50.68 -25.41
CA ALA A 697 -20.74 50.93 -26.21
C ALA A 697 -21.42 52.25 -25.83
N LEU A 698 -21.64 52.48 -24.53
CA LEU A 698 -22.32 53.68 -24.02
C LEU A 698 -21.48 54.94 -24.22
N LEU A 699 -20.17 54.84 -23.99
CA LEU A 699 -19.21 55.92 -24.24
C LEU A 699 -19.18 56.31 -25.72
N GLY A 700 -19.05 55.30 -26.59
CA GLY A 700 -18.97 55.43 -28.04
C GLY A 700 -20.25 55.99 -28.68
N GLY A 701 -21.43 55.66 -28.17
CA GLY A 701 -22.68 56.17 -28.75
C GLY A 701 -23.18 57.48 -28.17
N TYR A 702 -22.87 57.80 -26.91
CA TYR A 702 -23.41 59.01 -26.28
C TYR A 702 -22.42 60.20 -26.26
N PHE A 703 -21.14 59.96 -25.96
CA PHE A 703 -20.17 61.04 -25.74
C PHE A 703 -19.26 61.28 -26.95
N VAL A 704 -18.76 60.22 -27.59
CA VAL A 704 -17.85 60.33 -28.74
C VAL A 704 -18.44 61.14 -29.91
N PRO A 705 -19.72 60.99 -30.31
CA PRO A 705 -20.28 61.79 -31.39
C PRO A 705 -20.28 63.29 -31.07
N ARG A 706 -20.41 63.66 -29.79
CA ARG A 706 -20.41 65.05 -29.35
C ARG A 706 -18.99 65.62 -29.27
N ALA A 707 -18.04 64.82 -28.78
CA ALA A 707 -16.62 65.18 -28.85
C ALA A 707 -16.14 65.35 -30.30
N PHE A 708 -16.60 64.50 -31.22
CA PHE A 708 -16.32 64.60 -32.65
C PHE A 708 -16.81 65.95 -33.22
N VAL A 709 -18.02 66.40 -32.87
CA VAL A 709 -18.53 67.70 -33.31
C VAL A 709 -17.70 68.86 -32.75
N ILE A 710 -17.31 68.80 -31.47
CA ILE A 710 -16.50 69.84 -30.83
C ILE A 710 -15.11 69.96 -31.48
N LEU A 711 -14.44 68.84 -31.76
CA LEU A 711 -13.06 68.84 -32.27
C LEU A 711 -12.97 69.01 -33.79
N LEU A 712 -13.83 68.32 -34.55
CA LEU A 712 -13.67 68.18 -36.01
C LEU A 712 -14.73 68.95 -36.81
N ARG A 713 -15.82 69.41 -36.19
CA ARG A 713 -16.87 70.21 -36.85
C ARG A 713 -17.32 71.42 -36.03
N PRO A 714 -16.41 72.35 -35.69
CA PRO A 714 -16.73 73.52 -34.85
C PRO A 714 -17.82 74.42 -35.45
N HIS A 715 -17.99 74.44 -36.79
CA HIS A 715 -19.06 75.17 -37.48
C HIS A 715 -20.48 74.70 -37.11
N ARG A 716 -20.64 73.49 -36.54
CA ARG A 716 -21.92 72.99 -36.01
C ARG A 716 -22.11 73.27 -34.51
N ASN A 717 -21.13 73.88 -33.86
CA ASN A 717 -21.12 74.20 -32.43
C ASN A 717 -21.51 75.67 -32.16
N THR A 718 -22.51 76.20 -32.88
CA THR A 718 -23.01 77.58 -32.74
C THR A 718 -24.51 77.60 -32.44
N ALA A 719 -24.97 78.60 -31.67
CA ALA A 719 -26.39 78.69 -31.28
C ALA A 719 -27.33 78.86 -32.49
N GLU A 720 -26.87 79.55 -33.53
CA GLU A 720 -27.60 79.76 -34.79
C GLU A 720 -27.88 78.43 -35.52
N HIS A 721 -26.90 77.52 -35.56
CA HIS A 721 -27.08 76.20 -36.15
C HIS A 721 -28.15 75.38 -35.42
N PHE A 722 -28.16 75.44 -34.07
CA PHE A 722 -29.17 74.77 -33.25
C PHE A 722 -30.58 75.35 -33.46
N GLN A 723 -30.72 76.68 -33.53
CA GLN A 723 -32.01 77.33 -33.74
C GLN A 723 -32.57 77.06 -35.13
N MET A 724 -31.73 77.10 -36.19
CA MET A 724 -32.14 76.77 -37.56
C MET A 724 -32.62 75.32 -37.68
N ALA A 725 -31.93 74.37 -37.03
CA ALA A 725 -32.32 72.96 -37.04
C ALA A 725 -33.69 72.70 -36.39
N ILE A 726 -33.99 73.37 -35.28
CA ILE A 726 -35.29 73.25 -34.59
C ILE A 726 -36.41 73.85 -35.45
N GLN A 727 -36.19 75.03 -36.05
CA GLN A 727 -37.17 75.69 -36.91
C GLN A 727 -37.45 74.91 -38.21
N ALA A 728 -36.43 74.28 -38.80
CA ALA A 728 -36.61 73.43 -39.97
C ALA A 728 -37.46 72.18 -39.67
N TYR A 729 -37.35 71.63 -38.44
CA TYR A 729 -38.14 70.49 -38.00
C TYR A 729 -39.61 70.85 -37.77
N THR A 730 -39.88 71.93 -37.03
CA THR A 730 -41.25 72.34 -36.71
C THR A 730 -42.03 72.70 -37.97
N ARG A 731 -41.39 73.29 -39.00
CA ARG A 731 -42.01 73.53 -40.31
C ARG A 731 -42.38 72.25 -41.07
N ARG A 732 -41.54 71.20 -41.04
CA ARG A 732 -41.79 69.92 -41.73
C ARG A 732 -42.89 69.07 -41.11
N ARG A 733 -43.28 69.32 -39.86
CA ARG A 733 -44.32 68.56 -39.14
C ARG A 733 -45.67 69.30 -39.10
N ALA A 734 -45.68 70.59 -39.41
CA ALA A 734 -46.87 71.41 -39.55
C ALA A 734 -47.44 71.40 -40.98
N ALA A 735 -46.63 71.00 -41.97
CA ALA A 735 -47.04 70.60 -43.31
C ALA A 735 -47.27 69.08 -43.35
#